data_AF-A0A2E3X2E8-F1
#
_entry.id   AF-A0A2E3X2E8-F1
#
_cell.length_a   1.000
_cell.length_b   1.000
_cell.length_c   1.000
_cell.angle_alpha   90.00
_cell.angle_beta   90.00
_cell.angle_gamma   90.00
#
_symmetry.space_group_name_H-M   'P 1'
#
loop_
_entity.id
_entity.type
_entity.pdbx_description
1 polymer ?
#
loop_
_entity_poly.entity_id
_entity_poly.type
_entity_poly.pdbx_seq_one_letter_code
_entity_poly.pdbx_strand_id
1 'polypeptide(L)'
;MLGNDDTDGTPDNPCICCGIEPAMDGMRWGRICHAMIRPRTSRTMPSTNIRREDIEIVDKILDNHSPKATVSRLRELVASFPENDQSWANGSSIVRHQKALDPLMTEEDAAKLRQRVFEAIDEDDIDGCQRLLRRGFPLPGGLWLTVLEGPGTPATVVLDGKIQVSHSFPGRHFVKTMSKMTESQIESIDWGRFVIVLCTLFPSIRTRLGRAYALGRHHQFPFMGNRSRNADFCYATVLFSQITELTGNNLGPIDHRHYQEGQPPALAALPHAVENLTQSEYQGQPWLRQWREVTEDWCDPSFLSKNNQALIQVRNGHLHIRIRSIHGRTKIRKMPLDISVWQGIISAQLSPPGSPQYDRLWLLLENWNLGRVAPAIPDEPDRTAARTLVTKVLAHNRIHLLDKQQAIEIQGTSGASYRIKTRPKYNSRDSLMVSGSTNRRQNQGICIHQPPEQQSLPIGDQILTIVMVCVEDLDNHPLISTITEFLRRNDLLRTQNSNGNYEMHLLEQENQNLPHLQRRNLRALQENWRRNQIEENPPWDHEDGHIEHERLPAFPITDDVLANLEPRQRIPRLIANALLALRGSPLGAQAQVPRVPGELFTVLRLTNVYQTREEIDLLRTLLPVCGWQQEEDEDTGGQIWRRRARLEWDRGTLFTSLAPLQEIHNPQGRPWWAAIEEIVTRFRSEPWAMRRLNHPLVEHDSAED
;
A
#
# COMPACT_ATOMS: atom_id res chain seq x y z
N MET A 1 -41.07 4.81 22.98
CA MET A 1 -42.10 5.34 22.07
C MET A 1 -41.37 5.85 20.85
N LEU A 2 -41.29 5.03 19.80
CA LEU A 2 -40.66 5.39 18.53
C LEU A 2 -41.80 5.40 17.52
N GLY A 3 -42.21 6.61 17.14
CA GLY A 3 -43.24 6.81 16.13
C GLY A 3 -42.72 6.38 14.76
N ASN A 4 -43.59 5.68 14.03
CA ASN A 4 -43.55 5.57 12.59
C ASN A 4 -43.52 6.99 12.00
N ASP A 5 -42.56 7.28 11.14
CA ASP A 5 -42.71 8.31 10.12
C ASP A 5 -42.21 7.72 8.79
N ASP A 6 -43.19 7.23 8.04
CA ASP A 6 -43.16 7.11 6.60
C ASP A 6 -42.91 8.49 6.00
N THR A 7 -41.73 8.75 5.43
CA THR A 7 -41.57 9.70 4.30
C THR A 7 -40.23 9.48 3.61
N ASP A 8 -40.32 9.36 2.29
CA ASP A 8 -39.24 9.33 1.33
C ASP A 8 -38.29 10.54 1.50
N GLY A 9 -37.08 10.43 0.96
CA GLY A 9 -36.05 11.46 0.96
C GLY A 9 -36.45 12.73 0.19
N THR A 10 -37.39 13.49 0.75
CA THR A 10 -37.59 14.90 0.43
C THR A 10 -36.42 15.71 1.01
N PRO A 11 -36.02 16.82 0.36
CA PRO A 11 -34.93 17.70 0.81
C PRO A 11 -35.16 18.36 2.18
N ASP A 12 -36.31 18.10 2.82
CA ASP A 12 -36.70 18.62 4.13
C ASP A 12 -36.18 17.77 5.31
N ASN A 13 -35.63 16.58 5.07
CA ASN A 13 -35.09 15.74 6.13
C ASN A 13 -33.64 16.13 6.51
N PRO A 14 -33.34 16.38 7.79
CA PRO A 14 -32.00 16.77 8.22
C PRO A 14 -31.01 15.60 8.15
N CYS A 15 -29.73 15.92 7.90
CA CYS A 15 -28.61 14.98 7.87
C CYS A 15 -28.59 14.09 9.11
N ILE A 16 -28.53 12.76 8.96
CA ILE A 16 -28.54 11.80 10.08
C ILE A 16 -27.32 11.96 11.02
N CYS A 17 -26.21 12.45 10.47
CA CYS A 17 -24.96 12.66 11.17
C CYS A 17 -25.00 13.96 11.99
N CYS A 18 -25.07 15.12 11.33
CA CYS A 18 -25.06 16.42 12.04
C CYS A 18 -26.46 16.90 12.45
N GLY A 19 -27.50 16.62 11.67
CA GLY A 19 -28.85 17.17 11.91
C GLY A 19 -28.99 18.65 11.54
N ILE A 20 -28.02 19.22 10.82
CA ILE A 20 -27.97 20.65 10.47
C ILE A 20 -28.20 20.86 8.97
N GLU A 21 -27.39 20.19 8.14
CA GLU A 21 -27.55 20.26 6.68
C GLU A 21 -28.78 19.46 6.25
N PRO A 22 -29.51 19.91 5.21
CA PRO A 22 -30.50 19.05 4.56
C PRO A 22 -29.79 17.82 3.98
N ALA A 23 -30.47 16.68 4.07
CA ALA A 23 -29.99 15.48 3.43
C ALA A 23 -29.98 15.67 1.91
N MET A 24 -28.95 15.17 1.23
CA MET A 24 -28.90 15.18 -0.23
C MET A 24 -29.94 14.20 -0.80
N ASP A 25 -30.40 14.45 -2.03
CA ASP A 25 -31.40 13.61 -2.70
C ASP A 25 -31.02 12.12 -2.69
N GLY A 26 -31.92 11.29 -2.15
CA GLY A 26 -31.72 9.84 -2.00
C GLY A 26 -30.66 9.43 -0.96
N MET A 27 -30.10 10.37 -0.21
CA MET A 27 -29.17 10.12 0.91
C MET A 27 -29.79 10.51 2.25
N ARG A 28 -29.22 9.97 3.33
CA ARG A 28 -29.48 10.43 4.70
C ARG A 28 -28.40 11.40 5.21
N TRP A 29 -27.50 11.88 4.36
CA TRP A 29 -26.32 12.67 4.73
C TRP A 29 -26.36 14.05 4.07
N GLY A 30 -25.93 15.07 4.81
CA GLY A 30 -25.62 16.40 4.31
C GLY A 30 -24.27 16.44 3.58
N ARG A 31 -24.01 17.52 2.83
CA ARG A 31 -22.86 17.62 1.92
C ARG A 31 -21.51 17.56 2.65
N ILE A 32 -21.33 18.33 3.72
CA ILE A 32 -20.08 18.35 4.49
C ILE A 32 -19.87 17.01 5.20
N CYS A 33 -20.91 16.49 5.86
CA CYS A 33 -20.82 15.19 6.52
C CYS A 33 -20.52 14.07 5.51
N HIS A 34 -21.11 14.10 4.33
CA HIS A 34 -20.84 13.13 3.27
C HIS A 34 -19.39 13.20 2.74
N ALA A 35 -18.85 14.41 2.56
CA ALA A 35 -17.50 14.59 2.03
C ALA A 35 -16.41 14.26 3.07
N MET A 36 -16.62 14.62 4.33
CA MET A 36 -15.54 14.66 5.33
C MET A 36 -15.67 13.61 6.44
N ILE A 37 -16.90 13.20 6.76
CA ILE A 37 -17.19 12.33 7.91
C ILE A 37 -17.55 10.92 7.45
N ARG A 38 -18.48 10.78 6.50
CA ARG A 38 -18.92 9.51 5.91
C ARG A 38 -17.77 8.61 5.46
N PRO A 39 -16.69 9.10 4.80
CA PRO A 39 -15.58 8.23 4.38
C PRO A 39 -14.81 7.59 5.54
N ARG A 40 -15.03 8.07 6.78
CA ARG A 40 -14.28 7.70 7.99
C ARG A 40 -15.14 7.05 9.07
N THR A 41 -16.44 7.38 9.12
CA THR A 41 -17.40 6.78 10.05
C THR A 41 -18.11 5.57 9.47
N SER A 42 -18.15 5.44 8.13
CA SER A 42 -18.66 4.25 7.48
C SER A 42 -17.53 3.27 7.19
N ARG A 43 -17.79 2.01 7.49
CA ARG A 43 -17.06 0.90 6.87
C ARG A 43 -17.29 1.01 5.36
N THR A 44 -16.36 1.68 4.69
CA THR A 44 -16.13 1.72 3.23
C THR A 44 -17.37 1.74 2.32
N MET A 45 -18.35 2.63 2.55
CA MET A 45 -19.55 2.66 1.68
C MET A 45 -19.22 2.97 0.19
N PRO A 46 -19.98 2.38 -0.75
CA PRO A 46 -19.83 2.61 -2.19
C PRO A 46 -20.05 4.08 -2.54
N SER A 47 -19.45 4.50 -3.65
CA SER A 47 -19.48 5.89 -4.14
C SER A 47 -20.86 6.36 -4.62
N THR A 48 -21.87 5.50 -4.57
CA THR A 48 -23.22 5.67 -5.13
C THR A 48 -24.29 5.44 -4.05
N ASN A 49 -25.51 5.92 -4.32
CA ASN A 49 -26.66 5.72 -3.43
C ASN A 49 -27.13 4.27 -3.52
N ILE A 50 -27.00 3.54 -2.41
CA ILE A 50 -27.54 2.18 -2.26
C ILE A 50 -29.06 2.27 -2.13
N ARG A 51 -29.79 1.46 -2.90
CA ARG A 51 -31.26 1.42 -2.87
C ARG A 51 -31.75 0.79 -1.56
N ARG A 52 -32.89 1.25 -1.07
CA ARG A 52 -33.54 0.70 0.14
C ARG A 52 -33.87 -0.80 -0.01
N GLU A 53 -34.33 -1.19 -1.19
CA GLU A 53 -34.63 -2.59 -1.54
C GLU A 53 -33.41 -3.50 -1.36
N ASP A 54 -32.21 -3.02 -1.72
CA ASP A 54 -30.97 -3.79 -1.61
C ASP A 54 -30.57 -3.99 -0.14
N ILE A 55 -30.84 -3.00 0.72
CA ILE A 55 -30.66 -3.10 2.17
C ILE A 55 -31.61 -4.14 2.75
N GLU A 56 -32.90 -4.07 2.41
CA GLU A 56 -33.94 -4.97 2.93
C GLU A 56 -33.69 -6.44 2.54
N ILE A 57 -33.22 -6.68 1.31
CA ILE A 57 -32.81 -8.02 0.86
C ILE A 57 -31.63 -8.54 1.69
N VAL A 58 -30.62 -7.71 1.93
CA VAL A 58 -29.44 -8.13 2.71
C VAL A 58 -29.78 -8.30 4.19
N ASP A 59 -30.62 -7.45 4.77
CA ASP A 59 -31.13 -7.61 6.14
C ASP A 59 -31.81 -8.96 6.31
N LYS A 60 -32.68 -9.33 5.36
CA LYS A 60 -33.33 -10.65 5.36
C LYS A 60 -32.32 -11.80 5.34
N ILE A 61 -31.26 -11.71 4.54
CA ILE A 61 -30.19 -12.74 4.49
C ILE A 61 -29.42 -12.81 5.82
N LEU A 62 -29.14 -11.66 6.43
CA LEU A 62 -28.41 -11.58 7.70
C LEU A 62 -29.23 -12.13 8.86
N ASP A 63 -30.55 -11.89 8.86
CA ASP A 63 -31.50 -12.41 9.84
C ASP A 63 -31.75 -13.92 9.68
N ASN A 64 -31.89 -14.40 8.44
CA ASN A 64 -32.18 -15.81 8.14
C ASN A 64 -31.01 -16.75 8.45
N HIS A 65 -29.79 -16.25 8.43
CA HIS A 65 -28.59 -17.09 8.46
C HIS A 65 -27.53 -16.58 9.43
N SER A 66 -27.01 -17.49 10.27
CA SER A 66 -25.91 -17.15 11.18
C SER A 66 -24.63 -16.73 10.44
N PRO A 67 -23.74 -15.92 11.06
CA PRO A 67 -22.45 -15.52 10.47
C PRO A 67 -21.49 -16.68 10.13
N LYS A 68 -21.78 -17.90 10.62
CA LYS A 68 -21.01 -19.11 10.30
C LYS A 68 -21.53 -19.81 9.04
N ALA A 69 -22.76 -19.55 8.62
CA ALA A 69 -23.43 -20.19 7.47
C ALA A 69 -23.03 -19.54 6.14
N THR A 70 -21.73 -19.57 5.80
CA THR A 70 -21.19 -18.94 4.58
C THR A 70 -21.89 -19.42 3.31
N VAL A 71 -22.14 -20.72 3.21
CA VAL A 71 -22.76 -21.32 2.02
C VAL A 71 -24.19 -20.80 1.84
N SER A 72 -25.00 -20.82 2.89
CA SER A 72 -26.41 -20.40 2.82
C SER A 72 -26.55 -18.93 2.48
N ARG A 73 -25.75 -18.06 3.13
CA ARG A 73 -25.77 -16.61 2.85
C ARG A 73 -25.40 -16.26 1.42
N LEU A 74 -24.37 -16.90 0.87
CA LEU A 74 -23.95 -16.64 -0.50
C LEU A 74 -24.94 -17.21 -1.53
N ARG A 75 -25.57 -18.35 -1.24
CA ARG A 75 -26.63 -18.90 -2.09
C ARG A 75 -27.86 -18.01 -2.11
N GLU A 76 -28.33 -17.56 -0.95
CA GLU A 76 -29.50 -16.67 -0.86
C GLU A 76 -29.21 -15.32 -1.54
N LEU A 77 -28.00 -14.79 -1.37
CA LEU A 77 -27.55 -13.60 -2.10
C LEU A 77 -27.59 -13.80 -3.62
N VAL A 78 -26.98 -14.88 -4.12
CA VAL A 78 -26.91 -15.14 -5.56
C VAL A 78 -28.29 -15.42 -6.15
N ALA A 79 -29.18 -16.07 -5.41
CA ALA A 79 -30.57 -16.27 -5.79
C ALA A 79 -31.34 -14.94 -5.94
N SER A 80 -30.88 -13.86 -5.31
CA SER A 80 -31.47 -12.52 -5.49
C SER A 80 -31.04 -11.82 -6.80
N PHE A 81 -30.05 -12.37 -7.51
CA PHE A 81 -29.56 -11.80 -8.76
C PHE A 81 -30.36 -12.30 -9.97
N PRO A 82 -30.40 -11.55 -11.09
CA PRO A 82 -30.97 -12.04 -12.35
C PRO A 82 -30.34 -13.37 -12.80
N GLU A 83 -31.10 -14.23 -13.48
CA GLU A 83 -30.60 -15.54 -13.96
C GLU A 83 -29.33 -15.40 -14.82
N ASN A 84 -29.28 -14.38 -15.68
CA ASN A 84 -28.11 -14.08 -16.50
C ASN A 84 -26.83 -13.86 -15.69
N ASP A 85 -26.92 -13.32 -14.47
CA ASP A 85 -25.78 -13.14 -13.57
C ASP A 85 -25.38 -14.44 -12.86
N GLN A 86 -26.33 -15.36 -12.65
CA GLN A 86 -26.10 -16.64 -11.98
C GLN A 86 -25.51 -17.70 -12.93
N SER A 87 -25.72 -17.54 -14.24
CA SER A 87 -25.38 -18.53 -15.26
C SER A 87 -24.76 -17.92 -16.53
N TRP A 88 -24.02 -16.82 -16.42
CA TRP A 88 -23.40 -16.13 -17.58
C TRP A 88 -22.43 -17.00 -18.39
N ALA A 89 -21.84 -18.02 -17.76
CA ALA A 89 -20.97 -18.98 -18.43
C ALA A 89 -21.76 -20.16 -19.02
N ASN A 90 -23.06 -20.30 -18.72
CA ASN A 90 -23.87 -21.36 -19.28
C ASN A 90 -24.28 -20.97 -20.71
N GLY A 91 -23.89 -21.78 -21.69
CA GLY A 91 -24.21 -21.51 -23.09
C GLY A 91 -25.61 -21.98 -23.46
N SER A 92 -26.43 -21.11 -24.07
CA SER A 92 -27.64 -21.50 -24.82
C SER A 92 -27.37 -21.76 -26.30
N SER A 93 -26.11 -21.66 -26.73
CA SER A 93 -25.72 -22.01 -28.08
C SER A 93 -24.44 -22.81 -28.03
N ILE A 94 -24.53 -24.00 -28.62
CA ILE A 94 -23.44 -24.80 -29.17
C ILE A 94 -22.76 -23.94 -30.24
N VAL A 95 -22.12 -22.84 -29.86
CA VAL A 95 -21.20 -22.14 -30.72
C VAL A 95 -19.90 -22.93 -30.60
N ARG A 96 -19.85 -24.00 -31.40
CA ARG A 96 -18.62 -24.58 -31.96
C ARG A 96 -17.88 -23.50 -32.78
N HIS A 97 -17.54 -22.37 -32.17
CA HIS A 97 -16.53 -21.47 -32.69
C HIS A 97 -15.35 -21.57 -31.75
N GLN A 98 -14.53 -22.57 -32.01
CA GLN A 98 -13.19 -22.30 -32.48
C GLN A 98 -12.62 -23.62 -32.99
N LYS A 99 -11.72 -23.50 -33.97
CA LYS A 99 -10.95 -24.59 -34.57
C LYS A 99 -10.19 -25.34 -33.48
N ALA A 100 -10.85 -26.23 -32.74
CA ALA A 100 -10.17 -27.14 -31.86
C ALA A 100 -9.21 -27.92 -32.75
N LEU A 101 -7.94 -27.88 -32.39
CA LEU A 101 -7.01 -28.91 -32.82
C LEU A 101 -7.68 -30.28 -32.59
N ASP A 102 -7.36 -31.28 -33.42
CA ASP A 102 -7.93 -32.62 -33.25
C ASP A 102 -7.85 -33.01 -31.76
N PRO A 103 -8.99 -33.32 -31.12
CA PRO A 103 -9.04 -33.50 -29.68
C PRO A 103 -8.04 -34.59 -29.29
N LEU A 104 -7.19 -34.29 -28.31
CA LEU A 104 -6.10 -35.19 -27.86
C LEU A 104 -6.62 -36.58 -27.45
N MET A 105 -7.89 -36.68 -27.08
CA MET A 105 -8.58 -37.91 -26.70
C MET A 105 -10.09 -37.79 -26.94
N THR A 106 -10.78 -38.93 -26.95
CA THR A 106 -12.24 -38.97 -27.01
C THR A 106 -12.86 -38.39 -25.74
N GLU A 107 -14.09 -37.86 -25.82
CA GLU A 107 -14.78 -37.32 -24.63
C GLU A 107 -15.04 -38.41 -23.58
N GLU A 108 -15.23 -39.67 -23.99
CA GLU A 108 -15.38 -40.80 -23.08
C GLU A 108 -14.10 -41.07 -22.28
N ASP A 109 -12.94 -41.04 -22.95
CA ASP A 109 -11.64 -41.20 -22.28
C ASP A 109 -11.30 -39.99 -21.41
N ALA A 110 -11.64 -38.78 -21.87
CA ALA A 110 -11.53 -37.55 -21.10
C ALA A 110 -12.37 -37.61 -19.81
N ALA A 111 -13.62 -38.07 -19.90
CA ALA A 111 -14.51 -38.25 -18.75
C ALA A 111 -13.94 -39.26 -17.74
N LYS A 112 -13.43 -40.40 -18.21
CA LYS A 112 -12.74 -41.39 -17.36
C LYS A 112 -11.52 -40.78 -16.67
N LEU A 113 -10.72 -39.98 -17.38
CA LEU A 113 -9.56 -39.29 -16.81
C LEU A 113 -9.99 -38.24 -15.76
N ARG A 114 -11.02 -37.43 -16.04
CA ARG A 114 -11.59 -36.48 -15.06
C ARG A 114 -12.01 -37.20 -13.79
N GLN A 115 -12.74 -38.31 -13.91
CA GLN A 115 -13.22 -39.07 -12.77
C GLN A 115 -12.05 -39.61 -11.92
N ARG A 116 -11.02 -40.15 -12.55
CA ARG A 116 -9.79 -40.58 -11.85
C ARG A 116 -9.09 -39.43 -11.14
N VAL A 117 -9.06 -38.25 -11.76
CA VAL A 117 -8.50 -37.04 -11.13
C VAL A 117 -9.36 -36.60 -9.94
N PHE A 118 -10.68 -36.63 -10.05
CA PHE A 118 -11.59 -36.31 -8.95
C PHE A 118 -11.43 -37.25 -7.75
N GLU A 119 -11.19 -38.53 -8.00
CA GLU A 119 -10.90 -39.54 -6.96
C GLU A 119 -9.52 -39.34 -6.31
N ALA A 120 -8.54 -38.83 -7.07
CA ALA A 120 -7.18 -38.62 -6.58
C ALA A 120 -6.95 -37.28 -5.86
N ILE A 121 -7.83 -36.29 -6.03
CA ILE A 121 -7.70 -34.97 -5.41
C ILE A 121 -8.19 -35.04 -3.96
N ASP A 122 -7.24 -35.21 -3.05
CA ASP A 122 -7.42 -34.95 -1.63
C ASP A 122 -7.19 -33.45 -1.32
N GLU A 123 -7.99 -32.88 -0.41
CA GLU A 123 -7.73 -31.53 0.07
C GLU A 123 -6.44 -31.41 0.90
N ASP A 124 -5.91 -32.49 1.42
CA ASP A 124 -4.70 -32.38 2.23
C ASP A 124 -3.40 -32.60 1.41
N ASP A 125 -3.50 -33.14 0.18
CA ASP A 125 -2.36 -33.35 -0.73
C ASP A 125 -2.19 -32.22 -1.77
N ILE A 126 -1.52 -31.15 -1.34
CA ILE A 126 -1.20 -29.98 -2.18
C ILE A 126 -0.32 -30.38 -3.38
N ASP A 127 0.71 -31.20 -3.15
CA ASP A 127 1.69 -31.56 -4.17
C ASP A 127 1.10 -32.49 -5.22
N GLY A 128 0.25 -33.44 -4.81
CA GLY A 128 -0.51 -34.31 -5.70
C GLY A 128 -1.42 -33.52 -6.64
N CYS A 129 -2.21 -32.59 -6.09
CA CYS A 129 -3.09 -31.73 -6.89
C CYS A 129 -2.30 -30.90 -7.91
N GLN A 130 -1.19 -30.28 -7.51
CA GLN A 130 -0.36 -29.49 -8.41
C GLN A 130 0.30 -30.34 -9.50
N ARG A 131 0.76 -31.55 -9.18
CA ARG A 131 1.30 -32.49 -10.18
C ARG A 131 0.26 -32.84 -11.25
N LEU A 132 -0.99 -33.09 -10.85
CA LEU A 132 -2.08 -33.40 -11.77
C LEU A 132 -2.40 -32.20 -12.66
N LEU A 133 -2.56 -31.00 -12.08
CA LEU A 133 -2.82 -29.77 -12.82
C LEU A 133 -1.70 -29.39 -13.79
N ARG A 134 -0.44 -29.71 -13.48
CA ARG A 134 0.72 -29.50 -14.37
C ARG A 134 0.77 -30.48 -15.55
N ARG A 135 0.24 -31.70 -15.39
CA ARG A 135 0.12 -32.67 -16.49
C ARG A 135 -1.03 -32.32 -17.43
N GLY A 136 -2.02 -31.61 -16.91
CA GLY A 136 -3.17 -31.14 -17.62
C GLY A 136 -4.44 -31.87 -17.22
N PHE A 137 -5.54 -31.14 -17.27
CA PHE A 137 -6.87 -31.55 -16.89
C PHE A 137 -7.80 -31.37 -18.10
N PRO A 138 -8.41 -32.46 -18.61
CA PRO A 138 -9.35 -32.35 -19.72
C PRO A 138 -10.63 -31.64 -19.29
N LEU A 139 -11.04 -30.65 -20.08
CA LEU A 139 -12.33 -29.97 -19.99
C LEU A 139 -13.25 -30.46 -21.12
N PRO A 140 -14.58 -30.43 -20.93
CA PRO A 140 -15.53 -30.78 -21.98
C PRO A 140 -15.31 -30.01 -23.28
N GLY A 141 -15.62 -30.65 -24.40
CA GLY A 141 -15.49 -30.02 -25.72
C GLY A 141 -14.07 -30.05 -26.29
N GLY A 142 -13.23 -30.97 -25.80
CA GLY A 142 -11.85 -31.17 -26.28
C GLY A 142 -10.82 -30.18 -25.74
N LEU A 143 -11.21 -29.33 -24.78
CA LEU A 143 -10.31 -28.34 -24.18
C LEU A 143 -9.33 -28.99 -23.20
N TRP A 144 -8.08 -28.53 -23.21
CA TRP A 144 -7.04 -29.03 -22.30
C TRP A 144 -6.52 -27.91 -21.40
N LEU A 145 -6.69 -28.05 -20.09
CA LEU A 145 -6.27 -27.06 -19.10
C LEU A 145 -5.00 -27.50 -18.38
N THR A 146 -3.93 -26.73 -18.51
CA THR A 146 -2.69 -26.95 -17.74
C THR A 146 -2.43 -25.74 -16.85
N VAL A 147 -2.19 -25.98 -15.56
CA VAL A 147 -1.86 -24.90 -14.61
C VAL A 147 -0.43 -25.11 -14.11
N LEU A 148 0.46 -24.18 -14.47
CA LEU A 148 1.85 -24.16 -14.04
C LEU A 148 2.01 -23.12 -12.93
N GLU A 149 1.94 -23.58 -11.68
CA GLU A 149 2.22 -22.78 -10.49
C GLU A 149 3.62 -23.11 -9.95
N GLY A 150 4.43 -22.08 -9.68
CA GLY A 150 5.75 -22.21 -9.04
C GLY A 150 5.86 -21.29 -7.83
N PRO A 151 6.79 -21.57 -6.89
CA PRO A 151 7.01 -20.69 -5.74
C PRO A 151 7.46 -19.30 -6.20
N GLY A 152 6.64 -18.30 -5.94
CA GLY A 152 6.93 -16.89 -6.27
C GLY A 152 6.67 -16.48 -7.72
N THR A 153 6.17 -17.38 -8.58
CA THR A 153 5.81 -17.07 -9.97
C THR A 153 4.29 -17.05 -10.18
N PRO A 154 3.76 -16.20 -11.08
CA PRO A 154 2.34 -16.24 -11.46
C PRO A 154 1.95 -17.61 -12.01
N ALA A 155 0.72 -18.04 -11.73
CA ALA A 155 0.13 -19.22 -12.33
C ALA A 155 0.04 -19.03 -13.86
N THR A 156 0.75 -19.85 -14.62
CA THR A 156 0.58 -19.88 -16.07
C THR A 156 -0.50 -20.88 -16.40
N VAL A 157 -1.65 -20.40 -16.85
CA VAL A 157 -2.79 -21.21 -17.25
C VAL A 157 -2.76 -21.37 -18.75
N VAL A 158 -2.58 -22.60 -19.23
CA VAL A 158 -2.62 -22.91 -20.66
C VAL A 158 -3.95 -23.58 -20.94
N LEU A 159 -4.74 -22.97 -21.81
CA LEU A 159 -6.01 -23.53 -22.29
C LEU A 159 -5.88 -23.81 -23.78
N ASP A 160 -5.86 -25.09 -24.15
CA ASP A 160 -5.73 -25.56 -25.55
C ASP A 160 -4.58 -24.86 -26.32
N GLY A 161 -3.39 -24.86 -25.69
CA GLY A 161 -2.18 -24.22 -26.24
C GLY A 161 -2.14 -22.69 -26.13
N LYS A 162 -3.26 -22.01 -25.88
CA LYS A 162 -3.28 -20.56 -25.61
C LYS A 162 -2.81 -20.31 -24.17
N ILE A 163 -1.69 -19.60 -24.05
CA ILE A 163 -1.09 -19.28 -22.75
C ILE A 163 -1.75 -18.02 -22.18
N GLN A 164 -2.47 -18.19 -21.08
CA GLN A 164 -2.96 -17.11 -20.23
C GLN A 164 -2.10 -17.01 -18.97
N VAL A 165 -1.60 -15.80 -18.68
CA VAL A 165 -0.83 -15.56 -17.46
C VAL A 165 -1.76 -14.96 -16.43
N SER A 166 -1.97 -15.65 -15.31
CA SER A 166 -2.74 -15.13 -14.17
C SER A 166 -1.86 -15.13 -12.92
N HIS A 167 -1.85 -14.06 -12.12
CA HIS A 167 -1.11 -14.13 -10.84
C HIS A 167 -1.73 -15.12 -9.87
N SER A 168 -3.02 -15.43 -10.02
CA SER A 168 -3.74 -16.18 -9.02
C SER A 168 -4.95 -16.91 -9.62
N PHE A 169 -4.73 -18.14 -10.06
CA PHE A 169 -5.78 -19.04 -10.53
C PHE A 169 -6.22 -19.98 -9.41
N PRO A 170 -7.52 -20.17 -9.13
CA PRO A 170 -7.98 -21.04 -8.05
C PRO A 170 -8.01 -22.52 -8.49
N GLY A 171 -6.92 -23.05 -9.07
CA GLY A 171 -6.93 -24.33 -9.77
C GLY A 171 -7.41 -25.51 -8.93
N ARG A 172 -6.93 -25.63 -7.69
CA ARG A 172 -7.37 -26.69 -6.77
C ARG A 172 -8.86 -26.57 -6.42
N HIS A 173 -9.31 -25.36 -6.15
CA HIS A 173 -10.71 -25.12 -5.81
C HIS A 173 -11.63 -25.31 -7.02
N PHE A 174 -11.15 -24.96 -8.21
CA PHE A 174 -11.83 -25.14 -9.48
C PHE A 174 -12.11 -26.61 -9.77
N VAL A 175 -11.09 -27.47 -9.74
CA VAL A 175 -11.29 -28.91 -10.00
C VAL A 175 -12.19 -29.55 -8.94
N LYS A 176 -12.08 -29.14 -7.67
CA LYS A 176 -12.97 -29.63 -6.62
C LYS A 176 -14.41 -29.14 -6.78
N THR A 177 -14.63 -27.93 -7.28
CA THR A 177 -15.98 -27.47 -7.61
C THR A 177 -16.56 -28.31 -8.74
N MET A 178 -15.78 -28.60 -9.79
CA MET A 178 -16.20 -29.47 -10.88
C MET A 178 -16.57 -30.88 -10.41
N SER A 179 -15.83 -31.46 -9.46
CA SER A 179 -16.15 -32.80 -8.93
C SER A 179 -17.46 -32.89 -8.14
N LYS A 180 -18.08 -31.74 -7.82
CA LYS A 180 -19.41 -31.67 -7.20
C LYS A 180 -20.54 -31.43 -8.19
N MET A 181 -20.22 -31.29 -9.47
CA MET A 181 -21.20 -31.05 -10.53
C MET A 181 -21.63 -32.37 -11.19
N THR A 182 -22.85 -32.38 -11.70
CA THR A 182 -23.33 -33.43 -12.60
C THR A 182 -22.71 -33.26 -13.99
N GLU A 183 -22.67 -34.34 -14.77
CA GLU A 183 -22.12 -34.30 -16.14
C GLU A 183 -22.88 -33.30 -17.03
N SER A 184 -24.22 -33.26 -16.95
CA SER A 184 -25.03 -32.27 -17.65
C SER A 184 -24.71 -30.82 -17.26
N GLN A 185 -24.40 -30.56 -15.98
CA GLN A 185 -23.96 -29.23 -15.55
C GLN A 185 -22.57 -28.91 -16.09
N ILE A 186 -21.67 -29.89 -16.11
CA ILE A 186 -20.32 -29.73 -16.66
C ILE A 186 -20.38 -29.42 -18.16
N GLU A 187 -21.25 -30.09 -18.91
CA GLU A 187 -21.45 -29.86 -20.36
C GLU A 187 -22.10 -28.50 -20.66
N SER A 188 -22.93 -27.98 -19.76
CA SER A 188 -23.66 -26.73 -19.97
C SER A 188 -22.78 -25.47 -19.94
N ILE A 189 -21.55 -25.56 -19.41
CA ILE A 189 -20.66 -24.42 -19.20
C ILE A 189 -19.72 -24.23 -20.39
N ASP A 190 -19.63 -23.00 -20.88
CA ASP A 190 -18.54 -22.54 -21.73
C ASP A 190 -17.26 -22.37 -20.89
N TRP A 191 -16.49 -23.45 -20.78
CA TRP A 191 -15.26 -23.49 -20.01
C TRP A 191 -14.18 -22.56 -20.55
N GLY A 192 -14.19 -22.29 -21.86
CA GLY A 192 -13.25 -21.35 -22.47
C GLY A 192 -13.46 -19.94 -21.94
N ARG A 193 -14.71 -19.45 -22.02
CA ARG A 193 -15.08 -18.16 -21.46
C ARG A 193 -14.88 -18.12 -19.94
N PHE A 194 -15.30 -19.14 -19.22
CA PHE A 194 -15.22 -19.17 -17.76
C PHE A 194 -13.77 -19.07 -17.25
N VAL A 195 -12.85 -19.84 -17.86
CA VAL A 195 -11.42 -19.79 -17.51
C VAL A 195 -10.80 -18.45 -17.88
N ILE A 196 -11.12 -17.86 -19.03
CA ILE A 196 -10.63 -16.52 -19.42
C ILE A 196 -11.03 -15.46 -18.38
N VAL A 197 -12.30 -15.45 -17.98
CA VAL A 197 -12.79 -14.51 -16.96
C VAL A 197 -12.06 -14.74 -15.64
N LEU A 198 -11.90 -15.99 -15.19
CA LEU A 198 -11.15 -16.31 -13.97
C LEU A 198 -9.68 -15.84 -14.03
N CYS A 199 -9.00 -16.02 -15.16
CA CYS A 199 -7.60 -15.61 -15.34
C CYS A 199 -7.43 -14.09 -15.28
N THR A 200 -8.40 -13.35 -15.81
CA THR A 200 -8.39 -11.87 -15.93
C THR A 200 -8.99 -11.13 -14.74
N LEU A 201 -9.71 -11.82 -13.84
CA LEU A 201 -10.27 -11.24 -12.61
C LEU A 201 -9.22 -10.62 -11.68
N PHE A 202 -7.98 -11.10 -11.76
CA PHE A 202 -6.86 -10.62 -10.96
C PHE A 202 -5.71 -10.23 -11.89
N PRO A 203 -5.87 -9.15 -12.70
CA PRO A 203 -4.87 -8.81 -13.69
C PRO A 203 -3.53 -8.54 -13.01
N SER A 204 -2.49 -9.12 -13.57
CA SER A 204 -1.15 -8.58 -13.40
C SER A 204 -1.13 -7.17 -13.95
N ILE A 205 -0.93 -6.18 -13.08
CA ILE A 205 -0.62 -4.81 -13.54
C ILE A 205 0.68 -4.79 -14.38
N ARG A 206 1.42 -5.92 -14.51
CA ARG A 206 2.55 -6.05 -15.44
C ARG A 206 2.69 -7.49 -15.97
N THR A 207 2.31 -7.79 -17.22
CA THR A 207 2.96 -8.87 -18.02
C THR A 207 2.70 -8.91 -19.53
N ARG A 208 2.11 -7.89 -20.20
CA ARG A 208 2.11 -7.88 -21.69
C ARG A 208 3.41 -7.39 -22.34
N LEU A 209 4.40 -6.92 -21.56
CA LEU A 209 5.70 -6.44 -22.08
C LEU A 209 6.80 -7.53 -22.18
N GLY A 210 6.53 -8.77 -21.78
CA GLY A 210 7.57 -9.80 -21.63
C GLY A 210 7.93 -10.64 -22.86
N ARG A 211 7.12 -10.66 -23.93
CA ARG A 211 7.35 -11.58 -25.07
C ARG A 211 7.95 -10.96 -26.32
N ALA A 212 8.00 -9.63 -26.44
CA ALA A 212 8.63 -8.97 -27.59
C ALA A 212 10.15 -8.70 -27.43
N TYR A 213 10.72 -8.94 -26.25
CA TYR A 213 12.13 -8.60 -25.96
C TYR A 213 13.04 -9.80 -25.63
N ALA A 214 12.57 -11.04 -25.87
CA ALA A 214 13.35 -12.25 -25.57
C ALA A 214 14.53 -12.53 -26.53
N LEU A 215 14.85 -11.61 -27.45
CA LEU A 215 16.01 -11.73 -28.35
C LEU A 215 16.97 -10.53 -28.29
N GLY A 216 16.91 -9.68 -27.26
CA GLY A 216 17.86 -8.57 -27.16
C GLY A 216 18.03 -8.02 -25.75
N ARG A 217 19.22 -8.27 -25.19
CA ARG A 217 19.86 -7.57 -24.05
C ARG A 217 19.14 -7.61 -22.70
N HIS A 218 19.71 -8.41 -21.81
CA HIS A 218 19.37 -8.52 -20.39
C HIS A 218 19.26 -7.17 -19.69
N HIS A 219 18.02 -6.72 -19.44
CA HIS A 219 17.69 -5.73 -18.42
C HIS A 219 17.12 -6.48 -17.21
N GLN A 220 17.91 -6.54 -16.13
CA GLN A 220 17.44 -7.00 -14.83
C GLN A 220 16.64 -5.88 -14.16
N PHE A 221 15.31 -6.04 -14.08
CA PHE A 221 14.47 -5.16 -13.27
C PHE A 221 14.51 -5.58 -11.78
N PRO A 222 14.59 -4.64 -10.83
CA PRO A 222 14.58 -4.93 -9.40
C PRO A 222 13.15 -5.22 -8.93
N PHE A 223 12.85 -6.50 -8.71
CA PHE A 223 11.67 -6.94 -7.94
C PHE A 223 12.05 -7.13 -6.47
N MET A 224 12.20 -6.05 -5.72
CA MET A 224 12.12 -6.10 -4.26
C MET A 224 11.49 -4.81 -3.73
N GLY A 225 10.41 -4.96 -2.95
CA GLY A 225 10.00 -3.91 -2.02
C GLY A 225 8.68 -3.19 -2.29
N ASN A 226 7.58 -3.91 -2.55
CA ASN A 226 6.30 -3.52 -1.95
C ASN A 226 5.39 -4.75 -1.80
N ARG A 227 5.60 -5.49 -0.71
CA ARG A 227 4.66 -6.51 -0.21
C ARG A 227 3.40 -5.85 0.40
N SER A 228 2.81 -4.86 -0.29
CA SER A 228 1.44 -4.46 0.03
C SER A 228 0.51 -5.50 -0.60
N ARG A 229 -0.01 -6.37 0.26
CA ARG A 229 -0.92 -7.50 -0.01
C ARG A 229 -2.30 -7.12 -0.56
N ASN A 230 -2.45 -5.97 -1.23
CA ASN A 230 -3.72 -5.56 -1.82
C ASN A 230 -3.52 -5.37 -3.32
N ALA A 231 -4.09 -6.27 -4.12
CA ALA A 231 -4.26 -6.05 -5.54
C ALA A 231 -5.29 -4.91 -5.69
N ASP A 232 -4.83 -3.72 -6.05
CA ASP A 232 -5.73 -2.63 -6.45
C ASP A 232 -6.47 -3.11 -7.71
N PHE A 233 -7.79 -3.20 -7.62
CA PHE A 233 -8.66 -3.68 -8.70
C PHE A 233 -9.15 -2.48 -9.51
N CYS A 234 -8.68 -2.36 -10.75
CA CYS A 234 -9.11 -1.34 -11.70
C CYS A 234 -10.06 -1.97 -12.73
N TYR A 235 -11.32 -1.56 -12.75
CA TYR A 235 -12.33 -2.08 -13.68
C TYR A 235 -11.90 -1.91 -15.13
N ALA A 236 -11.36 -0.74 -15.51
CA ALA A 236 -10.91 -0.49 -16.88
C ALA A 236 -9.91 -1.56 -17.36
N THR A 237 -8.93 -1.89 -16.53
CA THR A 237 -7.89 -2.89 -16.86
C THR A 237 -8.46 -4.30 -16.93
N VAL A 238 -9.33 -4.67 -15.99
CA VAL A 238 -9.96 -6.00 -15.95
C VAL A 238 -10.84 -6.21 -17.18
N LEU A 239 -11.75 -5.26 -17.45
CA LEU A 239 -12.67 -5.34 -18.58
C LEU A 239 -11.92 -5.34 -19.91
N PHE A 240 -10.92 -4.47 -20.08
CA PHE A 240 -10.10 -4.45 -21.28
C PHE A 240 -9.34 -5.78 -21.49
N SER A 241 -8.78 -6.35 -20.42
CA SER A 241 -8.13 -7.66 -20.49
C SER A 241 -9.12 -8.76 -20.88
N GLN A 242 -10.34 -8.77 -20.31
CA GLN A 242 -11.38 -9.75 -20.67
C GLN A 242 -11.74 -9.67 -22.15
N ILE A 243 -12.01 -8.46 -22.65
CA ILE A 243 -12.43 -8.25 -24.04
C ILE A 243 -11.32 -8.65 -25.01
N THR A 244 -10.08 -8.26 -24.74
CA THR A 244 -8.95 -8.61 -25.62
C THR A 244 -8.67 -10.11 -25.66
N GLU A 245 -8.76 -10.82 -24.52
CA GLU A 245 -8.56 -12.27 -24.47
C GLU A 245 -9.74 -13.04 -25.11
N LEU A 246 -10.98 -12.57 -24.96
CA LEU A 246 -12.16 -13.20 -25.57
C LEU A 246 -12.20 -13.02 -27.08
N THR A 247 -11.91 -11.82 -27.58
CA THR A 247 -11.98 -11.50 -29.02
C THR A 247 -10.74 -11.96 -29.79
N GLY A 248 -9.62 -12.23 -29.10
CA GLY A 248 -8.33 -12.52 -29.75
C GLY A 248 -7.78 -11.31 -30.54
N ASN A 249 -8.42 -10.14 -30.44
CA ASN A 249 -7.96 -8.93 -31.07
C ASN A 249 -6.75 -8.43 -30.30
N ASN A 250 -5.57 -8.61 -30.89
CA ASN A 250 -4.34 -7.90 -30.53
C ASN A 250 -4.51 -6.41 -30.87
N LEU A 251 -5.40 -5.71 -30.15
CA LEU A 251 -5.32 -4.27 -30.03
C LEU A 251 -3.88 -4.00 -29.56
N GLY A 252 -3.10 -3.31 -30.40
CA GLY A 252 -1.65 -3.17 -30.22
C GLY A 252 -1.29 -2.73 -28.80
N PRO A 253 -0.04 -3.00 -28.34
CA PRO A 253 0.38 -2.66 -26.98
C PRO A 253 0.08 -1.19 -26.73
N ILE A 254 -0.78 -0.90 -25.73
CA ILE A 254 -1.08 0.47 -25.37
C ILE A 254 0.24 1.08 -24.88
N ASP A 255 0.72 2.12 -25.56
CA ASP A 255 2.00 2.74 -25.23
C ASP A 255 1.86 3.55 -23.95
N HIS A 256 2.24 2.94 -22.84
CA HIS A 256 2.21 3.53 -21.50
C HIS A 256 3.15 4.74 -21.35
N ARG A 257 4.05 5.01 -22.31
CA ARG A 257 5.04 6.11 -22.25
C ARG A 257 4.44 7.49 -22.51
N HIS A 258 3.25 7.57 -23.07
CA HIS A 258 2.59 8.82 -23.45
C HIS A 258 1.53 9.30 -22.44
N TYR A 259 1.26 8.55 -21.37
CA TYR A 259 0.19 8.88 -20.42
C TYR A 259 0.75 9.55 -19.17
N GLN A 260 0.30 10.79 -18.94
CA GLN A 260 0.55 11.55 -17.72
C GLN A 260 0.07 10.78 -16.49
N GLU A 261 0.76 10.95 -15.36
CA GLU A 261 0.35 10.42 -14.05
C GLU A 261 -1.15 10.69 -13.80
N GLY A 262 -1.99 9.64 -13.85
CA GLY A 262 -3.38 9.73 -13.38
C GLY A 262 -4.48 9.07 -14.21
N GLN A 263 -4.23 8.56 -15.43
CA GLN A 263 -5.25 7.83 -16.20
C GLN A 263 -4.75 6.47 -16.71
N PRO A 264 -5.41 5.35 -16.35
CA PRO A 264 -5.03 4.05 -16.88
C PRO A 264 -5.25 3.98 -18.40
N PRO A 265 -4.24 3.63 -19.21
CA PRO A 265 -4.34 3.54 -20.68
C PRO A 265 -5.48 2.65 -21.19
N ALA A 266 -5.91 1.68 -20.38
CA ALA A 266 -7.08 0.86 -20.66
C ALA A 266 -8.38 1.67 -20.80
N LEU A 267 -8.52 2.83 -20.13
CA LEU A 267 -9.71 3.67 -20.22
C LEU A 267 -9.93 4.23 -21.63
N ALA A 268 -8.86 4.66 -22.31
CA ALA A 268 -8.96 5.23 -23.65
C ALA A 268 -9.28 4.17 -24.72
N ALA A 269 -8.83 2.92 -24.50
CA ALA A 269 -9.00 1.83 -25.45
C ALA A 269 -10.28 1.00 -25.23
N LEU A 270 -10.93 1.12 -24.07
CA LEU A 270 -12.08 0.30 -23.70
C LEU A 270 -13.31 0.50 -24.62
N PRO A 271 -13.73 1.74 -24.98
CA PRO A 271 -14.88 1.92 -25.87
C PRO A 271 -14.69 1.21 -27.21
N HIS A 272 -13.52 1.38 -27.83
CA HIS A 272 -13.17 0.70 -29.08
C HIS A 272 -13.09 -0.83 -28.93
N ALA A 273 -12.62 -1.33 -27.79
CA ALA A 273 -12.61 -2.76 -27.53
C ALA A 273 -14.04 -3.33 -27.45
N VAL A 274 -14.96 -2.61 -26.82
CA VAL A 274 -16.37 -3.02 -26.68
C VAL A 274 -17.09 -3.01 -28.03
N GLU A 275 -16.83 -2.04 -28.90
CA GLU A 275 -17.41 -1.96 -30.25
C GLU A 275 -17.07 -3.19 -31.13
N ASN A 276 -15.95 -3.86 -30.85
CA ASN A 276 -15.51 -5.04 -31.58
C ASN A 276 -16.12 -6.36 -31.07
N LEU A 277 -16.95 -6.33 -30.02
CA LEU A 277 -17.63 -7.52 -29.52
C LEU A 277 -18.83 -7.86 -30.41
N THR A 278 -19.00 -9.15 -30.71
CA THR A 278 -20.25 -9.64 -31.29
C THR A 278 -21.41 -9.50 -30.30
N GLN A 279 -22.64 -9.46 -30.80
CA GLN A 279 -23.83 -9.33 -29.96
C GLN A 279 -23.95 -10.47 -28.93
N SER A 280 -23.56 -11.70 -29.28
CA SER A 280 -23.57 -12.85 -28.37
C SER A 280 -22.46 -12.78 -27.31
N GLU A 281 -21.28 -12.25 -27.64
CA GLU A 281 -20.19 -12.03 -26.68
C GLU A 281 -20.52 -10.95 -25.66
N TYR A 282 -21.17 -9.89 -26.13
CA TYR A 282 -21.63 -8.81 -25.28
C TYR A 282 -22.79 -9.26 -24.37
N GLN A 283 -23.77 -9.99 -24.90
CA GLN A 283 -24.89 -10.51 -24.11
C GLN A 283 -24.46 -11.55 -23.07
N GLY A 284 -23.39 -12.29 -23.34
CA GLY A 284 -22.85 -13.28 -22.43
C GLY A 284 -22.06 -12.73 -21.23
N GLN A 285 -21.91 -11.40 -21.13
CA GLN A 285 -21.20 -10.73 -20.04
C GLN A 285 -22.11 -9.66 -19.42
N PRO A 286 -22.93 -10.03 -18.41
CA PRO A 286 -23.97 -9.14 -17.88
C PRO A 286 -23.43 -7.83 -17.32
N TRP A 287 -22.24 -7.83 -16.72
CA TRP A 287 -21.59 -6.63 -16.21
C TRP A 287 -21.23 -5.63 -17.30
N LEU A 288 -20.90 -6.04 -18.53
CA LEU A 288 -20.59 -5.11 -19.62
C LEU A 288 -21.81 -4.26 -19.99
N ARG A 289 -23.00 -4.87 -19.94
CA ARG A 289 -24.26 -4.14 -20.14
C ARG A 289 -24.49 -3.09 -19.06
N GLN A 290 -24.28 -3.47 -17.80
CA GLN A 290 -24.45 -2.56 -16.67
C GLN A 290 -23.45 -1.40 -16.73
N TRP A 291 -22.20 -1.67 -17.12
CA TRP A 291 -21.19 -0.62 -17.31
C TRP A 291 -21.57 0.33 -18.44
N ARG A 292 -22.07 -0.17 -19.57
CA ARG A 292 -22.56 0.67 -20.67
C ARG A 292 -23.68 1.61 -20.21
N GLU A 293 -24.62 1.11 -19.40
CA GLU A 293 -25.72 1.91 -18.85
C GLU A 293 -25.20 3.00 -17.88
N VAL A 294 -24.29 2.66 -16.96
CA VAL A 294 -23.75 3.59 -15.96
C VAL A 294 -22.81 4.65 -16.55
N THR A 295 -22.12 4.32 -17.64
CA THR A 295 -21.14 5.22 -18.28
C THR A 295 -21.72 6.00 -19.46
N GLU A 296 -23.05 5.98 -19.64
CA GLU A 296 -23.75 6.61 -20.78
C GLU A 296 -23.12 6.18 -22.11
N ASP A 297 -23.17 4.89 -22.41
CA ASP A 297 -22.53 4.31 -23.59
C ASP A 297 -20.99 4.51 -23.62
N TRP A 298 -20.32 4.29 -22.50
CA TRP A 298 -18.85 4.38 -22.36
C TRP A 298 -18.28 5.80 -22.53
N CYS A 299 -19.13 6.82 -22.51
CA CYS A 299 -18.76 8.21 -22.71
C CYS A 299 -18.17 8.88 -21.44
N ASP A 300 -18.50 8.40 -20.23
CA ASP A 300 -17.90 8.85 -18.97
C ASP A 300 -16.96 7.79 -18.34
N PRO A 301 -15.62 7.88 -18.57
CA PRO A 301 -14.65 6.96 -17.99
C PRO A 301 -14.32 7.23 -16.52
N SER A 302 -14.88 8.28 -15.90
CA SER A 302 -14.51 8.71 -14.55
C SER A 302 -14.73 7.62 -13.50
N PHE A 303 -15.80 6.81 -13.64
CA PHE A 303 -16.11 5.69 -12.75
C PHE A 303 -15.16 4.50 -12.89
N LEU A 304 -14.67 4.24 -14.09
CA LEU A 304 -13.78 3.11 -14.39
C LEU A 304 -12.34 3.34 -13.92
N SER A 305 -11.97 4.61 -13.69
CA SER A 305 -10.65 5.02 -13.20
C SER A 305 -10.43 4.77 -11.69
N LYS A 306 -11.51 4.47 -10.95
CA LYS A 306 -11.45 4.30 -9.49
C LYS A 306 -10.87 2.93 -9.15
N ASN A 307 -9.77 2.92 -8.40
CA ASN A 307 -9.25 1.70 -7.79
C ASN A 307 -10.18 1.26 -6.65
N ASN A 308 -10.83 0.11 -6.83
CA ASN A 308 -11.66 -0.51 -5.80
C ASN A 308 -10.90 -1.68 -5.16
N GLN A 309 -11.33 -2.06 -3.96
CA GLN A 309 -10.83 -3.28 -3.34
C GLN A 309 -11.56 -4.48 -3.95
N ALA A 310 -10.80 -5.46 -4.44
CA ALA A 310 -11.37 -6.75 -4.83
C ALA A 310 -12.09 -7.39 -3.62
N LEU A 311 -13.36 -7.76 -3.78
CA LEU A 311 -14.19 -8.44 -2.78
C LEU A 311 -13.84 -9.93 -2.68
N ILE A 312 -13.37 -10.52 -3.78
CA ILE A 312 -12.83 -11.87 -3.88
C ILE A 312 -11.30 -11.85 -4.04
N GLN A 313 -10.65 -12.94 -3.67
CA GLN A 313 -9.22 -13.15 -3.86
C GLN A 313 -8.90 -14.65 -3.93
N VAL A 314 -7.78 -14.98 -4.57
CA VAL A 314 -7.26 -16.36 -4.59
C VAL A 314 -6.08 -16.48 -3.64
N ARG A 315 -6.11 -17.51 -2.78
CA ARG A 315 -5.05 -17.83 -1.83
C ARG A 315 -4.86 -19.34 -1.77
N ASN A 316 -3.63 -19.81 -1.95
CA ASN A 316 -3.27 -21.22 -1.92
C ASN A 316 -4.14 -22.08 -2.87
N GLY A 317 -4.35 -21.63 -4.11
CA GLY A 317 -5.21 -22.34 -5.08
C GLY A 317 -6.71 -22.31 -4.75
N HIS A 318 -7.14 -21.53 -3.75
CA HIS A 318 -8.54 -21.40 -3.36
C HIS A 318 -9.10 -19.99 -3.53
N LEU A 319 -10.27 -19.92 -4.14
CA LEU A 319 -11.10 -18.72 -4.17
C LEU A 319 -11.72 -18.42 -2.80
N HIS A 320 -11.58 -17.18 -2.35
CA HIS A 320 -12.08 -16.69 -1.07
C HIS A 320 -12.79 -15.35 -1.23
N ILE A 321 -13.76 -15.09 -0.37
CA ILE A 321 -14.38 -13.78 -0.16
C ILE A 321 -13.73 -13.05 1.01
N ARG A 322 -13.70 -11.71 0.94
CA ARG A 322 -13.27 -10.82 2.02
C ARG A 322 -14.52 -10.31 2.74
N ILE A 323 -14.57 -10.54 4.05
CA ILE A 323 -15.68 -10.12 4.91
C ILE A 323 -15.17 -9.23 6.04
N ARG A 324 -16.04 -8.41 6.64
CA ARG A 324 -15.69 -7.62 7.83
C ARG A 324 -16.10 -8.27 9.13
N SER A 325 -15.18 -8.24 10.07
CA SER A 325 -15.40 -8.54 11.49
C SER A 325 -16.30 -7.48 12.15
N ILE A 326 -16.92 -7.84 13.29
CA ILE A 326 -17.61 -6.90 14.20
C ILE A 326 -16.71 -5.72 14.59
N HIS A 327 -15.39 -5.91 14.61
CA HIS A 327 -14.39 -4.89 14.94
C HIS A 327 -13.76 -4.22 13.70
N GLY A 328 -14.37 -4.33 12.53
CA GLY A 328 -13.88 -3.70 11.28
C GLY A 328 -12.67 -4.37 10.61
N ARG A 329 -12.02 -5.35 11.26
CA ARG A 329 -10.93 -6.14 10.65
C ARG A 329 -11.42 -7.00 9.49
N THR A 330 -10.68 -7.04 8.38
CA THR A 330 -10.96 -7.93 7.24
C THR A 330 -10.64 -9.39 7.62
N LYS A 331 -11.61 -10.27 7.45
CA LYS A 331 -11.46 -11.73 7.53
C LYS A 331 -11.69 -12.33 6.15
N ILE A 332 -11.15 -13.53 5.94
CA ILE A 332 -11.21 -14.23 4.66
C ILE A 332 -12.01 -15.52 4.88
N ARG A 333 -12.97 -15.81 4.00
CA ARG A 333 -13.75 -17.06 4.01
C ARG A 333 -13.62 -17.76 2.66
N LYS A 334 -13.45 -19.08 2.67
CA LYS A 334 -13.40 -19.89 1.45
C LYS A 334 -14.76 -19.87 0.77
N MET A 335 -14.80 -19.73 -0.55
CA MET A 335 -16.05 -19.84 -1.30
C MET A 335 -16.62 -21.27 -1.23
N PRO A 336 -17.94 -21.45 -1.32
CA PRO A 336 -18.56 -22.76 -1.47
C PRO A 336 -18.14 -23.44 -2.79
N LEU A 337 -18.22 -24.77 -2.80
CA LEU A 337 -18.04 -25.64 -3.97
C LEU A 337 -19.31 -25.65 -4.83
N ASP A 338 -19.72 -24.48 -5.29
CA ASP A 338 -20.99 -24.26 -5.97
C ASP A 338 -20.76 -23.28 -7.13
N ILE A 339 -20.83 -23.79 -8.35
CA ILE A 339 -20.44 -23.05 -9.55
C ILE A 339 -21.39 -21.87 -9.83
N SER A 340 -22.67 -22.01 -9.53
CA SER A 340 -23.65 -20.93 -9.68
C SER A 340 -23.33 -19.80 -8.71
N VAL A 341 -22.91 -20.13 -7.49
CA VAL A 341 -22.45 -19.13 -6.52
C VAL A 341 -21.17 -18.44 -7.01
N TRP A 342 -20.23 -19.17 -7.63
CA TRP A 342 -19.04 -18.55 -8.23
C TRP A 342 -19.43 -17.58 -9.33
N GLN A 343 -20.27 -18.00 -10.27
CA GLN A 343 -20.73 -17.17 -11.38
C GLN A 343 -21.41 -15.89 -10.88
N GLY A 344 -22.35 -15.98 -9.95
CA GLY A 344 -23.05 -14.82 -9.39
C GLY A 344 -22.14 -13.85 -8.64
N ILE A 345 -21.20 -14.35 -7.84
CA ILE A 345 -20.28 -13.50 -7.07
C ILE A 345 -19.22 -12.85 -7.99
N ILE A 346 -18.74 -13.58 -9.01
CA ILE A 346 -17.86 -13.03 -10.04
C ILE A 346 -18.57 -11.92 -10.81
N SER A 347 -19.83 -12.15 -11.22
CA SER A 347 -20.63 -11.14 -11.92
C SER A 347 -20.82 -9.90 -11.05
N ALA A 348 -21.21 -10.09 -9.79
CA ALA A 348 -21.40 -8.99 -8.83
C ALA A 348 -20.12 -8.19 -8.56
N GLN A 349 -18.93 -8.82 -8.52
CA GLN A 349 -17.68 -8.08 -8.40
C GLN A 349 -17.36 -7.27 -9.66
N LEU A 350 -17.63 -7.82 -10.84
CA LEU A 350 -17.37 -7.15 -12.12
C LEU A 350 -18.40 -6.06 -12.43
N SER A 351 -19.55 -6.09 -11.77
CA SER A 351 -20.63 -5.11 -11.90
C SER A 351 -20.23 -3.72 -11.35
N PRO A 352 -20.75 -2.62 -11.92
CA PRO A 352 -20.44 -1.27 -11.47
C PRO A 352 -20.98 -0.99 -10.06
N PRO A 353 -20.28 -0.19 -9.24
CA PRO A 353 -20.84 0.34 -8.00
C PRO A 353 -22.15 1.11 -8.25
N GLY A 354 -23.19 0.87 -7.45
CA GLY A 354 -24.55 1.37 -7.69
C GLY A 354 -25.45 0.41 -8.46
N SER A 355 -24.91 -0.69 -9.00
CA SER A 355 -25.73 -1.81 -9.46
C SER A 355 -26.25 -2.63 -8.26
N PRO A 356 -27.46 -3.19 -8.33
CA PRO A 356 -27.99 -4.06 -7.28
C PRO A 356 -27.05 -5.24 -6.97
N GLN A 357 -26.40 -5.83 -7.97
CA GLN A 357 -25.50 -6.96 -7.83
C GLN A 357 -24.28 -6.60 -6.98
N TYR A 358 -23.59 -5.51 -7.34
CA TYR A 358 -22.41 -5.05 -6.61
C TYR A 358 -22.79 -4.60 -5.19
N ASP A 359 -23.83 -3.77 -5.07
CA ASP A 359 -24.18 -3.14 -3.79
C ASP A 359 -24.65 -4.19 -2.77
N ARG A 360 -25.49 -5.17 -3.18
CA ARG A 360 -25.91 -6.26 -2.28
C ARG A 360 -24.75 -7.13 -1.84
N LEU A 361 -23.84 -7.49 -2.75
CA LEU A 361 -22.63 -8.24 -2.42
C LEU A 361 -21.78 -7.47 -1.40
N TRP A 362 -21.50 -6.21 -1.70
CA TRP A 362 -20.71 -5.34 -0.84
C TRP A 362 -21.36 -5.20 0.56
N LEU A 363 -22.66 -4.91 0.62
CA LEU A 363 -23.44 -4.80 1.86
C LEU A 363 -23.33 -6.06 2.71
N LEU A 364 -23.54 -7.23 2.12
CA LEU A 364 -23.49 -8.51 2.84
C LEU A 364 -22.09 -8.77 3.42
N LEU A 365 -21.04 -8.51 2.64
CA LEU A 365 -19.65 -8.78 3.06
C LEU A 365 -19.20 -7.82 4.17
N GLU A 366 -19.64 -6.57 4.14
CA GLU A 366 -19.30 -5.54 5.12
C GLU A 366 -20.12 -5.66 6.42
N ASN A 367 -21.35 -6.17 6.33
CA ASN A 367 -22.22 -6.42 7.47
C ASN A 367 -22.23 -7.89 7.90
N TRP A 368 -21.25 -8.68 7.46
CA TRP A 368 -21.24 -10.13 7.65
C TRP A 368 -21.43 -10.59 9.11
N ASN A 369 -20.88 -9.89 10.09
CA ASN A 369 -21.05 -10.29 11.50
C ASN A 369 -22.08 -9.43 12.24
N LEU A 370 -22.86 -8.65 11.50
CA LEU A 370 -23.96 -7.86 12.01
C LEU A 370 -25.26 -8.60 11.68
N GLY A 371 -26.23 -8.55 12.60
CA GLY A 371 -27.56 -9.17 12.36
C GLY A 371 -28.38 -8.43 11.32
N ARG A 372 -28.03 -7.17 11.05
CA ARG A 372 -28.62 -6.30 10.05
C ARG A 372 -27.54 -5.43 9.43
N VAL A 373 -27.80 -4.89 8.25
CA VAL A 373 -27.09 -3.78 7.64
C VAL A 373 -27.14 -2.63 8.64
N ALA A 374 -26.00 -2.34 9.25
CA ALA A 374 -25.91 -1.18 10.10
C ALA A 374 -25.92 0.05 9.20
N PRO A 375 -26.90 0.97 9.30
CA PRO A 375 -26.69 2.29 8.77
C PRO A 375 -25.45 2.80 9.49
N ALA A 376 -24.47 3.31 8.72
CA ALA A 376 -23.22 3.82 9.28
C ALA A 376 -23.45 5.16 10.02
N ILE A 377 -24.37 5.16 10.98
CA ILE A 377 -24.67 6.30 11.84
C ILE A 377 -23.48 6.39 12.80
N PRO A 378 -22.76 7.51 12.83
CA PRO A 378 -21.70 7.71 13.81
C PRO A 378 -22.27 7.66 15.22
N ASP A 379 -21.46 7.30 16.21
CA ASP A 379 -21.90 7.34 17.60
C ASP A 379 -22.19 8.79 18.05
N GLU A 380 -22.85 8.98 19.20
CA GLU A 380 -23.23 10.34 19.63
C GLU A 380 -22.03 11.31 19.79
N PRO A 381 -20.84 10.87 20.24
CA PRO A 381 -19.61 11.66 20.16
C PRO A 381 -19.26 12.11 18.74
N ASP A 382 -19.22 11.20 17.75
CA ASP A 382 -18.96 11.55 16.36
C ASP A 382 -20.05 12.46 15.77
N ARG A 383 -21.32 12.28 16.14
CA ARG A 383 -22.42 13.16 15.72
C ARG A 383 -22.27 14.56 16.31
N THR A 384 -21.82 14.67 17.56
CA THR A 384 -21.55 15.95 18.21
C THR A 384 -20.39 16.67 17.55
N ALA A 385 -19.28 15.96 17.29
CA ALA A 385 -18.14 16.50 16.56
C ALA A 385 -18.50 16.91 15.12
N ALA A 386 -19.36 16.13 14.45
CA ALA A 386 -19.89 16.46 13.13
C ALA A 386 -20.71 17.75 13.13
N ARG A 387 -21.61 17.92 14.11
CA ARG A 387 -22.38 19.15 14.33
C ARG A 387 -21.46 20.34 14.47
N THR A 388 -20.43 20.23 15.32
CA THR A 388 -19.48 21.32 15.56
C THR A 388 -18.71 21.68 14.30
N LEU A 389 -18.18 20.68 13.57
CA LEU A 389 -17.47 20.90 12.32
C LEU A 389 -18.35 21.61 11.29
N VAL A 390 -19.56 21.09 11.04
CA VAL A 390 -20.50 21.66 10.05
C VAL A 390 -20.88 23.08 10.43
N THR A 391 -21.19 23.34 11.70
CA THR A 391 -21.53 24.68 12.19
C THR A 391 -20.39 25.67 11.93
N LYS A 392 -19.14 25.26 12.19
CA LYS A 392 -17.96 26.12 11.99
C LYS A 392 -17.62 26.33 10.52
N VAL A 393 -17.75 25.30 9.69
CA VAL A 393 -17.53 25.39 8.24
C VAL A 393 -18.56 26.34 7.61
N LEU A 394 -19.84 26.22 7.97
CA LEU A 394 -20.90 27.08 7.44
C LEU A 394 -20.81 28.52 7.95
N ALA A 395 -20.29 28.74 9.16
CA ALA A 395 -20.18 30.07 9.75
C ALA A 395 -18.96 30.88 9.27
N HIS A 396 -17.95 30.25 8.66
CA HIS A 396 -16.69 30.91 8.35
C HIS A 396 -16.48 31.15 6.85
N ASN A 397 -16.41 32.41 6.46
CA ASN A 397 -16.22 32.87 5.08
C ASN A 397 -14.92 32.42 4.37
N ARG A 398 -13.93 31.90 5.10
CA ARG A 398 -12.62 31.45 4.56
C ARG A 398 -12.54 29.93 4.39
N ILE A 399 -13.64 29.23 4.63
CA ILE A 399 -13.73 27.78 4.54
C ILE A 399 -14.74 27.44 3.44
N HIS A 400 -14.32 26.63 2.48
CA HIS A 400 -15.15 26.22 1.35
C HIS A 400 -15.11 24.71 1.15
N LEU A 401 -16.26 24.12 0.82
CA LEU A 401 -16.34 22.72 0.45
C LEU A 401 -16.14 22.58 -1.07
N LEU A 402 -15.20 21.74 -1.46
CA LEU A 402 -14.98 21.35 -2.85
C LEU A 402 -15.71 20.03 -3.13
N ASP A 403 -17.01 20.11 -3.43
CA ASP A 403 -17.93 18.97 -3.58
C ASP A 403 -17.35 17.85 -4.48
N LYS A 404 -16.83 18.22 -5.66
CA LYS A 404 -16.25 17.27 -6.63
C LYS A 404 -14.98 16.58 -6.15
N GLN A 405 -14.25 17.18 -5.21
CA GLN A 405 -12.96 16.68 -4.75
C GLN A 405 -13.02 16.06 -3.35
N GLN A 406 -14.19 16.05 -2.71
CA GLN A 406 -14.38 15.61 -1.32
C GLN A 406 -13.31 16.22 -0.38
N ALA A 407 -13.17 17.54 -0.46
CA ALA A 407 -12.12 18.26 0.26
C ALA A 407 -12.65 19.57 0.86
N ILE A 408 -12.11 19.96 2.01
CA ILE A 408 -12.26 21.31 2.53
C ILE A 408 -11.08 22.15 2.04
N GLU A 409 -11.36 23.31 1.47
CA GLU A 409 -10.41 24.36 1.17
C GLU A 409 -10.51 25.48 2.19
N ILE A 410 -9.35 25.98 2.63
CA ILE A 410 -9.23 26.97 3.70
C ILE A 410 -8.27 28.06 3.26
N GLN A 411 -8.67 29.31 3.41
CA GLN A 411 -7.77 30.45 3.23
C GLN A 411 -7.19 30.89 4.58
N GLY A 412 -5.90 30.67 4.78
CA GLY A 412 -5.18 31.09 5.98
C GLY A 412 -4.99 32.61 6.06
N THR A 413 -4.73 33.12 7.27
CA THR A 413 -4.36 34.52 7.51
C THR A 413 -3.12 34.98 6.74
N SER A 414 -2.21 34.06 6.43
CA SER A 414 -1.02 34.32 5.60
C SER A 414 -1.32 34.51 4.11
N GLY A 415 -2.56 34.24 3.67
CA GLY A 415 -2.95 34.19 2.26
C GLY A 415 -2.66 32.85 1.57
N ALA A 416 -2.11 31.85 2.28
CA ALA A 416 -2.00 30.49 1.77
C ALA A 416 -3.38 29.82 1.69
N SER A 417 -3.58 28.98 0.66
CA SER A 417 -4.73 28.07 0.57
C SER A 417 -4.32 26.69 1.06
N TYR A 418 -5.07 26.12 1.99
CA TYR A 418 -4.91 24.76 2.49
C TYR A 418 -6.05 23.89 2.00
N ARG A 419 -5.72 22.69 1.56
CA ARG A 419 -6.70 21.69 1.16
C ARG A 419 -6.56 20.47 2.05
N ILE A 420 -7.65 20.09 2.71
CA ILE A 420 -7.74 18.90 3.56
C ILE A 420 -8.55 17.86 2.82
N LYS A 421 -7.93 16.71 2.56
CA LYS A 421 -8.57 15.52 1.97
C LYS A 421 -8.54 14.36 2.94
N THR A 422 -9.65 13.65 3.05
CA THR A 422 -9.70 12.39 3.77
C THR A 422 -9.28 11.25 2.86
N ARG A 423 -8.20 10.53 3.20
CA ARG A 423 -7.87 9.26 2.55
C ARG A 423 -8.24 8.09 3.47
N PRO A 424 -9.13 7.18 3.05
CA PRO A 424 -9.33 5.94 3.78
C PRO A 424 -8.05 5.10 3.70
N LYS A 425 -7.45 4.74 4.84
CA LYS A 425 -6.28 3.84 4.86
C LYS A 425 -6.71 2.46 5.34
N TYR A 426 -6.48 1.44 4.53
CA TYR A 426 -6.76 0.06 4.93
C TYR A 426 -5.71 -0.45 5.94
N ASN A 427 -6.16 -1.00 7.06
CA ASN A 427 -5.38 -1.58 8.17
C ASN A 427 -4.63 -0.60 9.10
N SER A 428 -4.86 0.70 8.98
CA SER A 428 -4.43 1.71 9.96
C SER A 428 -5.48 2.81 10.07
N ARG A 429 -5.43 3.63 11.13
CA ARG A 429 -6.33 4.80 11.26
C ARG A 429 -6.21 5.69 10.01
N ASP A 430 -7.33 6.23 9.54
CA ASP A 430 -7.41 7.02 8.32
C ASP A 430 -6.45 8.21 8.32
N SER A 431 -5.67 8.41 7.25
CA SER A 431 -4.74 9.55 7.17
C SER A 431 -5.43 10.79 6.60
N LEU A 432 -5.35 11.90 7.32
CA LEU A 432 -5.70 13.21 6.77
C LEU A 432 -4.54 13.65 5.88
N MET A 433 -4.83 13.96 4.62
CA MET A 433 -3.85 14.57 3.73
C MET A 433 -4.11 16.07 3.71
N VAL A 434 -3.12 16.83 4.13
CA VAL A 434 -3.13 18.29 4.05
C VAL A 434 -2.16 18.71 2.96
N SER A 435 -2.60 19.59 2.08
CA SER A 435 -1.74 20.19 1.07
C SER A 435 -1.89 21.71 1.09
N GLY A 436 -0.79 22.43 1.04
CA GLY A 436 -0.75 23.89 0.95
C GLY A 436 -0.46 24.37 -0.46
N SER A 437 -1.10 25.46 -0.84
CA SER A 437 -0.94 26.15 -2.12
C SER A 437 -0.71 27.64 -1.87
N THR A 438 0.19 28.23 -2.64
CA THR A 438 0.47 29.67 -2.69
C THR A 438 0.46 30.12 -4.15
N ASN A 439 0.53 31.43 -4.38
CA ASN A 439 0.62 31.99 -5.74
C ASN A 439 1.83 31.47 -6.53
N ARG A 440 2.87 30.97 -5.85
CA ARG A 440 4.11 30.49 -6.49
C ARG A 440 4.16 28.97 -6.66
N ARG A 441 3.47 28.22 -5.80
CA ARG A 441 3.58 26.76 -5.73
C ARG A 441 2.28 26.14 -5.27
N GLN A 442 1.78 25.15 -6.02
CA GLN A 442 0.51 24.49 -5.75
C GLN A 442 0.72 23.09 -5.15
N ASN A 443 -0.25 22.63 -4.34
CA ASN A 443 -0.39 21.25 -3.85
C ASN A 443 0.85 20.69 -3.11
N GLN A 444 1.54 21.49 -2.31
CA GLN A 444 2.64 21.01 -1.46
C GLN A 444 2.11 20.16 -0.30
N GLY A 445 2.56 18.91 -0.16
CA GLY A 445 2.14 18.06 0.96
C GLY A 445 2.64 18.58 2.31
N ILE A 446 1.72 18.72 3.27
CA ILE A 446 1.99 19.12 4.65
C ILE A 446 1.69 17.93 5.56
N CYS A 447 2.71 17.44 6.27
CA CYS A 447 2.55 16.32 7.20
C CYS A 447 2.15 16.85 8.58
N ILE A 448 0.91 16.63 9.00
CA ILE A 448 0.47 16.98 10.35
C ILE A 448 0.59 15.74 11.23
N HIS A 449 1.55 15.75 12.15
CA HIS A 449 1.74 14.66 13.10
C HIS A 449 0.69 14.79 14.22
N GLN A 450 -0.33 13.92 14.20
CA GLN A 450 -1.34 13.89 15.25
C GLN A 450 -0.82 13.09 16.46
N PRO A 451 -0.71 13.67 17.66
CA PRO A 451 -0.36 12.92 18.87
C PRO A 451 -1.40 11.82 19.17
N PRO A 452 -1.02 10.74 19.89
CA PRO A 452 -1.91 9.60 20.16
C PRO A 452 -3.25 9.99 20.79
N GLU A 453 -3.26 11.03 21.63
CA GLU A 453 -4.44 11.62 22.27
C GLU A 453 -5.40 12.22 21.24
N GLN A 454 -4.89 13.02 20.30
CA GLN A 454 -5.70 13.61 19.22
C GLN A 454 -6.23 12.54 18.26
N GLN A 455 -5.50 11.44 18.05
CA GLN A 455 -5.98 10.32 17.24
C GLN A 455 -7.12 9.52 17.90
N SER A 456 -7.37 9.74 19.20
CA SER A 456 -8.49 9.11 19.92
C SER A 456 -9.77 9.96 19.89
N LEU A 457 -9.70 11.20 19.40
CA LEU A 457 -10.85 12.09 19.29
C LEU A 457 -11.81 11.65 18.18
N PRO A 458 -13.12 11.98 18.31
CA PRO A 458 -14.08 11.87 17.23
C PRO A 458 -13.58 12.55 15.95
N ILE A 459 -13.98 12.02 14.79
CA ILE A 459 -13.37 12.45 13.53
C ILE A 459 -13.64 13.91 13.19
N GLY A 460 -14.84 14.41 13.52
CA GLY A 460 -15.19 15.81 13.31
C GLY A 460 -14.22 16.74 14.04
N ASP A 461 -13.80 16.39 15.25
CA ASP A 461 -12.90 17.20 16.08
C ASP A 461 -11.47 17.15 15.57
N GLN A 462 -11.01 16.01 15.05
CA GLN A 462 -9.70 15.91 14.42
C GLN A 462 -9.58 16.82 13.19
N ILE A 463 -10.61 16.82 12.34
CA ILE A 463 -10.68 17.67 11.15
C ILE A 463 -10.78 19.13 11.58
N LEU A 464 -11.67 19.44 12.53
CA LEU A 464 -11.87 20.79 13.03
C LEU A 464 -10.59 21.37 13.62
N THR A 465 -9.81 20.58 14.37
CA THR A 465 -8.52 21.02 14.93
C THR A 465 -7.56 21.49 13.84
N ILE A 466 -7.43 20.72 12.75
CA ILE A 466 -6.57 21.09 11.63
C ILE A 466 -7.15 22.33 10.92
N VAL A 467 -8.46 22.37 10.73
CA VAL A 467 -9.15 23.50 10.11
C VAL A 467 -8.83 24.80 10.86
N MET A 468 -8.98 24.81 12.20
CA MET A 468 -8.72 25.98 13.02
C MET A 468 -7.26 26.44 12.94
N VAL A 469 -6.31 25.51 12.97
CA VAL A 469 -4.88 25.85 12.83
C VAL A 469 -4.58 26.46 11.45
N CYS A 470 -5.19 25.95 10.38
CA CYS A 470 -4.99 26.48 9.03
C CYS A 470 -5.69 27.84 8.80
N VAL A 471 -6.81 28.11 9.47
CA VAL A 471 -7.54 29.38 9.37
C VAL A 471 -6.72 30.53 9.95
N GLU A 472 -6.13 30.33 11.13
CA GLU A 472 -5.26 31.30 11.83
C GLU A 472 -3.80 30.83 11.77
N ASP A 473 -3.33 30.56 10.55
CA ASP A 473 -2.01 29.98 10.31
C ASP A 473 -0.84 30.86 10.78
N LEU A 474 -0.97 32.20 10.80
CA LEU A 474 0.09 33.08 11.30
C LEU A 474 0.25 33.02 12.82
N ASP A 475 -0.84 32.85 13.55
CA ASP A 475 -0.79 32.77 15.01
C ASP A 475 -0.49 31.34 15.47
N ASN A 476 -0.98 30.34 14.72
CA ASN A 476 -0.91 28.93 15.10
C ASN A 476 0.24 28.14 14.45
N HIS A 477 1.02 28.72 13.52
CA HIS A 477 2.13 27.98 12.89
C HIS A 477 3.11 27.36 13.90
N PRO A 478 3.46 27.98 15.05
CA PRO A 478 4.41 27.39 15.99
C PRO A 478 3.93 26.05 16.57
N LEU A 479 2.61 25.81 16.58
CA LEU A 479 2.00 24.58 17.09
C LEU A 479 2.23 23.38 16.16
N ILE A 480 2.48 23.62 14.87
CA ILE A 480 2.71 22.58 13.86
C ILE A 480 3.95 22.94 13.02
N SER A 481 5.07 22.30 13.34
CA SER A 481 6.38 22.55 12.71
C SER A 481 6.37 22.46 11.18
N THR A 482 5.56 21.59 10.60
CA THR A 482 5.44 21.44 9.14
C THR A 482 4.64 22.55 8.48
N ILE A 483 3.69 23.19 9.18
CA ILE A 483 3.03 24.41 8.72
C ILE A 483 4.00 25.59 8.81
N THR A 484 4.77 25.70 9.92
CA THR A 484 5.85 26.70 10.03
C THR A 484 6.83 26.59 8.87
N GLU A 485 7.32 25.38 8.58
CA GLU A 485 8.27 25.17 7.49
C GLU A 485 7.64 25.44 6.12
N PHE A 486 6.36 25.12 5.92
CA PHE A 486 5.63 25.48 4.71
C PHE A 486 5.55 27.01 4.54
N LEU A 487 5.14 27.75 5.57
CA LEU A 487 5.06 29.21 5.51
C LEU A 487 6.44 29.85 5.29
N ARG A 488 7.47 29.36 5.99
CA ARG A 488 8.87 29.81 5.85
C ARG A 488 9.40 29.58 4.44
N ARG A 489 9.20 28.38 3.88
CA ARG A 489 9.66 28.03 2.51
C ARG A 489 8.99 28.85 1.41
N ASN A 490 7.82 29.42 1.69
CA ASN A 490 7.07 30.24 0.75
C ASN A 490 7.18 31.74 1.07
N ASP A 491 8.12 32.14 1.95
CA ASP A 491 8.36 33.53 2.38
C ASP A 491 7.14 34.24 3.02
N LEU A 492 6.16 33.48 3.52
CA LEU A 492 4.91 34.03 4.07
C LEU A 492 5.04 34.55 5.51
N LEU A 493 6.12 34.20 6.21
CA LEU A 493 6.45 34.69 7.56
C LEU A 493 7.28 35.99 7.55
N ARG A 494 7.83 36.38 6.39
CA ARG A 494 8.72 37.53 6.26
C ARG A 494 7.98 38.88 6.31
N THR A 495 6.66 38.86 6.20
CA THR A 495 5.83 40.06 6.08
C THR A 495 5.47 40.73 7.41
N GLN A 496 5.87 40.20 8.58
CA GLN A 496 5.53 40.82 9.89
C GLN A 496 6.69 41.14 10.85
N ASN A 497 7.92 40.66 10.63
CA ASN A 497 9.03 40.95 11.55
C ASN A 497 9.97 42.03 11.03
N SER A 498 9.52 43.29 11.10
CA SER A 498 10.39 44.47 11.03
C SER A 498 10.68 45.10 12.38
N ASN A 499 10.41 44.42 13.51
CA ASN A 499 10.85 44.85 14.84
C ASN A 499 10.99 43.65 15.79
N GLY A 500 12.22 43.22 16.06
CA GLY A 500 12.49 42.15 17.03
C GLY A 500 13.78 41.37 16.79
N ASN A 501 14.86 42.05 16.42
CA ASN A 501 16.20 41.47 16.32
C ASN A 501 16.83 41.39 17.71
N TYR A 502 16.95 40.21 18.31
CA TYR A 502 18.04 39.93 19.27
C TYR A 502 18.51 38.47 19.32
N GLU A 503 17.73 37.46 18.87
CA GLU A 503 18.19 36.06 18.87
C GLU A 503 18.79 35.56 17.54
N MET A 504 18.48 36.21 16.41
CA MET A 504 18.99 35.81 15.10
C MET A 504 20.46 36.19 14.84
N HIS A 505 21.02 37.14 15.59
CA HIS A 505 22.38 37.62 15.33
C HIS A 505 23.49 36.66 15.79
N LEU A 506 23.20 35.76 16.73
CA LEU A 506 24.17 34.79 17.27
C LEU A 506 24.29 33.54 16.36
N LEU A 507 23.18 33.05 15.82
CA LEU A 507 23.17 31.91 14.88
C LEU A 507 23.64 32.30 13.47
N GLU A 508 23.45 33.57 13.06
CA GLU A 508 24.03 34.08 11.82
C GLU A 508 25.53 34.39 11.95
N GLN A 509 26.03 34.82 13.11
CA GLN A 509 27.48 35.00 13.31
C GLN A 509 28.26 33.68 13.27
N GLU A 510 27.74 32.59 13.83
CA GLU A 510 28.39 31.28 13.71
C GLU A 510 28.34 30.73 12.27
N ASN A 511 27.24 30.96 11.55
CA ASN A 511 27.13 30.54 10.16
C ASN A 511 27.97 31.40 9.21
N GLN A 512 28.22 32.68 9.51
CA GLN A 512 29.03 33.60 8.71
C GLN A 512 30.53 33.31 8.74
N ASN A 513 31.00 32.50 9.70
CA ASN A 513 32.41 32.12 9.83
C ASN A 513 32.83 30.88 9.02
N LEU A 514 31.91 30.23 8.30
CA LEU A 514 32.26 29.13 7.39
C LEU A 514 32.58 29.69 5.99
N PRO A 515 33.81 29.49 5.47
CA PRO A 515 34.23 30.03 4.17
C PRO A 515 33.23 29.69 3.05
N HIS A 516 32.98 30.65 2.16
CA HIS A 516 32.00 30.58 1.06
C HIS A 516 32.04 29.29 0.22
N LEU A 517 33.19 28.61 0.16
CA LEU A 517 33.38 27.32 -0.50
C LEU A 517 32.59 26.17 0.18
N GLN A 518 32.52 26.13 1.52
CA GLN A 518 31.77 25.10 2.25
C GLN A 518 30.25 25.25 2.08
N ARG A 519 29.72 26.48 1.97
CA ARG A 519 28.29 26.72 1.68
C ARG A 519 27.89 26.30 0.27
N ARG A 520 28.78 26.48 -0.71
CA ARG A 520 28.54 26.07 -2.10
C ARG A 520 28.59 24.55 -2.24
N ASN A 521 29.49 23.89 -1.51
CA ASN A 521 29.63 22.43 -1.51
C ASN A 521 28.49 21.71 -0.78
N LEU A 522 27.99 22.25 0.34
CA LEU A 522 26.83 21.71 1.06
C LEU A 522 25.53 21.76 0.23
N ARG A 523 25.29 22.86 -0.49
CA ARG A 523 24.16 22.93 -1.43
C ARG A 523 24.37 22.01 -2.62
N ALA A 524 25.57 21.97 -3.20
CA ALA A 524 25.88 21.08 -4.31
C ALA A 524 25.71 19.59 -3.96
N LEU A 525 26.06 19.17 -2.73
CA LEU A 525 25.83 17.80 -2.25
C LEU A 525 24.35 17.50 -2.02
N GLN A 526 23.57 18.44 -1.47
CA GLN A 526 22.11 18.30 -1.33
C GLN A 526 21.38 18.32 -2.69
N GLU A 527 21.87 19.12 -3.64
CA GLU A 527 21.36 19.20 -5.01
C GLU A 527 21.72 17.95 -5.81
N ASN A 528 22.95 17.42 -5.68
CA ASN A 528 23.37 16.16 -6.30
C ASN A 528 22.63 14.97 -5.69
N TRP A 529 22.36 14.98 -4.39
CA TRP A 529 21.50 13.98 -3.76
C TRP A 529 20.06 14.06 -4.27
N ARG A 530 19.52 15.27 -4.48
CA ARG A 530 18.21 15.48 -5.12
C ARG A 530 18.19 15.03 -6.57
N ARG A 531 19.25 15.33 -7.35
CA ARG A 531 19.38 14.86 -8.74
C ARG A 531 19.46 13.34 -8.80
N ASN A 532 20.25 12.71 -7.94
CA ASN A 532 20.37 11.25 -7.86
C ASN A 532 19.09 10.56 -7.30
N GLN A 533 18.12 11.30 -6.77
CA GLN A 533 16.79 10.79 -6.43
C GLN A 533 15.73 11.04 -7.51
N ILE A 534 15.93 12.02 -8.38
CA ILE A 534 14.99 12.41 -9.46
C ILE A 534 15.38 11.73 -10.78
N GLU A 535 16.66 11.43 -10.99
CA GLU A 535 17.17 10.55 -12.05
C GLU A 535 17.27 9.12 -11.51
N GLU A 536 16.36 8.24 -11.92
CA GLU A 536 16.53 6.80 -11.76
C GLU A 536 17.84 6.36 -12.46
N ASN A 537 18.88 6.06 -11.67
CA ASN A 537 20.16 5.47 -12.07
C ASN A 537 20.87 6.11 -13.29
N PRO A 538 21.85 7.02 -13.11
CA PRO A 538 22.92 7.08 -14.08
C PRO A 538 23.69 5.73 -14.06
N PRO A 539 24.20 5.26 -15.20
CA PRO A 539 25.02 4.06 -15.25
C PRO A 539 26.28 4.33 -14.42
N TRP A 540 26.35 3.72 -13.24
CA TRP A 540 27.59 3.61 -12.49
C TRP A 540 28.60 2.93 -13.41
N ASP A 541 29.71 3.61 -13.69
CA ASP A 541 30.74 3.12 -14.60
C ASP A 541 31.13 1.67 -14.24
N HIS A 542 30.86 0.78 -15.18
CA HIS A 542 31.08 -0.66 -15.08
C HIS A 542 32.55 -1.05 -15.29
N GLU A 543 33.50 -0.11 -15.21
CA GLU A 543 34.89 -0.36 -15.59
C GLU A 543 35.82 -0.77 -14.44
N ASP A 544 35.44 -0.61 -13.16
CA ASP A 544 36.21 -1.17 -12.05
C ASP A 544 35.37 -2.18 -11.25
N GLY A 545 35.74 -3.45 -11.41
CA GLY A 545 34.97 -4.63 -11.04
C GLY A 545 34.69 -4.81 -9.54
N HIS A 546 33.66 -5.64 -9.32
CA HIS A 546 33.21 -6.27 -8.07
C HIS A 546 32.26 -5.44 -7.19
N ILE A 547 30.96 -5.59 -7.46
CA ILE A 547 29.94 -5.52 -6.40
C ILE A 547 30.02 -6.85 -5.64
N GLU A 548 30.89 -6.93 -4.64
CA GLU A 548 30.60 -7.87 -3.56
C GLU A 548 29.29 -7.40 -2.92
N HIS A 549 28.26 -8.26 -2.91
CA HIS A 549 27.18 -8.09 -1.95
C HIS A 549 27.84 -8.05 -0.57
N GLU A 550 28.07 -6.84 -0.02
CA GLU A 550 28.72 -6.67 1.28
C GLU A 550 27.90 -7.45 2.31
N ARG A 551 28.34 -8.67 2.63
CA ARG A 551 27.82 -9.44 3.75
C ARG A 551 28.07 -8.56 4.97
N LEU A 552 27.01 -8.01 5.55
CA LEU A 552 27.10 -7.19 6.75
C LEU A 552 27.87 -7.99 7.81
N PRO A 553 28.96 -7.42 8.37
CA PRO A 553 29.91 -8.17 9.19
C PRO A 553 29.28 -8.66 10.50
N ALA A 554 29.84 -9.71 11.11
CA ALA A 554 29.44 -10.12 12.45
C ALA A 554 29.75 -9.02 13.48
N PHE A 555 28.93 -8.91 14.54
CA PHE A 555 29.10 -7.93 15.61
C PHE A 555 29.67 -8.58 16.89
N PRO A 556 30.64 -7.95 17.57
CA PRO A 556 31.31 -6.69 17.22
C PRO A 556 32.20 -6.82 15.97
N ILE A 557 32.35 -5.74 15.20
CA ILE A 557 33.26 -5.74 14.03
C ILE A 557 34.70 -5.72 14.57
N THR A 558 35.44 -6.79 14.36
CA THR A 558 36.82 -6.95 14.88
C THR A 558 37.83 -6.18 14.03
N ASP A 559 38.98 -5.87 14.62
CA ASP A 559 40.04 -5.17 13.89
C ASP A 559 40.59 -5.98 12.72
N ASP A 560 40.54 -7.32 12.76
CA ASP A 560 40.90 -8.18 11.62
C ASP A 560 40.05 -7.89 10.38
N VAL A 561 38.77 -7.55 10.57
CA VAL A 561 37.86 -7.18 9.49
C VAL A 561 38.08 -5.73 9.04
N LEU A 562 38.51 -4.85 9.95
CA LEU A 562 38.69 -3.42 9.68
C LEU A 562 40.08 -3.08 9.12
N ALA A 563 41.10 -3.91 9.36
CA ALA A 563 42.49 -3.63 9.04
C ALA A 563 42.78 -3.53 7.53
N ASN A 564 42.01 -4.24 6.70
CA ASN A 564 42.22 -4.33 5.26
C ASN A 564 41.22 -3.50 4.43
N LEU A 565 40.41 -2.66 5.08
CA LEU A 565 39.39 -1.85 4.40
C LEU A 565 39.92 -0.46 4.06
N GLU A 566 39.57 0.01 2.86
CA GLU A 566 39.81 1.39 2.47
C GLU A 566 39.02 2.38 3.36
N PRO A 567 39.48 3.64 3.53
CA PRO A 567 38.82 4.64 4.37
C PRO A 567 37.31 4.79 4.10
N ARG A 568 36.90 4.68 2.83
CA ARG A 568 35.49 4.74 2.40
C ARG A 568 34.59 3.66 2.99
N GLN A 569 35.15 2.51 3.35
CA GLN A 569 34.45 1.38 3.97
C GLN A 569 34.77 1.24 5.46
N ARG A 570 36.01 1.57 5.85
CA ARG A 570 36.51 1.45 7.22
C ARG A 570 35.84 2.43 8.16
N ILE A 571 35.82 3.72 7.82
CA ILE A 571 35.33 4.79 8.71
C ILE A 571 33.84 4.58 9.07
N PRO A 572 32.91 4.29 8.12
CA PRO A 572 31.51 4.05 8.46
C PRO A 572 31.31 2.84 9.38
N ARG A 573 32.06 1.75 9.16
CA ARG A 573 31.95 0.52 9.96
C ARG A 573 32.53 0.71 11.36
N LEU A 574 33.69 1.36 11.47
CA LEU A 574 34.34 1.70 12.74
C LEU A 574 33.44 2.58 13.62
N ILE A 575 32.84 3.61 13.03
CA ILE A 575 31.95 4.54 13.75
C ILE A 575 30.61 3.89 14.11
N ALA A 576 30.04 3.05 13.24
CA ALA A 576 28.83 2.29 13.59
C ALA A 576 29.06 1.37 14.79
N ASN A 577 30.23 0.72 14.86
CA ASN A 577 30.63 -0.14 15.97
C ASN A 577 30.72 0.66 17.29
N ALA A 578 31.42 1.80 17.26
CA ALA A 578 31.55 2.69 18.41
C ALA A 578 30.19 3.23 18.89
N LEU A 579 29.32 3.69 17.98
CA LEU A 579 28.00 4.22 18.33
C LEU A 579 27.06 3.17 18.94
N LEU A 580 27.15 1.92 18.48
CA LEU A 580 26.41 0.81 19.09
C LEU A 580 26.85 0.59 20.53
N ALA A 581 28.15 0.54 20.81
CA ALA A 581 28.67 0.30 22.16
C ALA A 581 28.46 1.51 23.09
N LEU A 582 28.69 2.73 22.60
CA LEU A 582 28.47 3.97 23.37
C LEU A 582 27.00 4.15 23.78
N ARG A 583 26.03 3.81 22.89
CA ARG A 583 24.61 3.87 23.23
C ARG A 583 24.14 2.65 24.02
N GLY A 584 24.80 1.51 23.85
CA GLY A 584 24.51 0.28 24.57
C GLY A 584 24.95 0.28 26.04
N SER A 585 25.89 1.16 26.40
CA SER A 585 26.51 1.20 27.73
C SER A 585 25.59 1.69 28.85
N PRO A 586 25.64 1.17 30.07
CA PRO A 586 24.88 1.75 31.20
C PRO A 586 25.38 3.16 31.55
N LEU A 587 24.57 3.92 32.29
CA LEU A 587 25.02 5.18 32.89
C LEU A 587 26.16 4.89 33.87
N GLY A 588 27.19 5.72 33.88
CA GLY A 588 28.40 5.50 34.67
C GLY A 588 29.46 4.60 34.01
N ALA A 589 29.17 4.01 32.84
CA ALA A 589 30.18 3.27 32.08
C ALA A 589 31.36 4.17 31.69
N GLN A 590 32.55 3.57 31.63
CA GLN A 590 33.79 4.23 31.27
C GLN A 590 34.24 3.78 29.87
N ALA A 591 34.78 4.71 29.10
CA ALA A 591 35.39 4.47 27.80
C ALA A 591 36.81 5.03 27.79
N GLN A 592 37.74 4.21 27.31
CA GLN A 592 39.09 4.64 26.98
C GLN A 592 39.10 5.10 25.52
N VAL A 593 39.49 6.35 25.30
CA VAL A 593 39.45 6.99 23.99
C VAL A 593 40.87 7.26 23.51
N PRO A 594 41.23 6.85 22.27
CA PRO A 594 42.58 7.04 21.75
C PRO A 594 42.97 8.52 21.68
N ARG A 595 44.25 8.79 21.93
CA ARG A 595 44.89 10.11 21.86
C ARG A 595 45.78 10.24 20.65
N VAL A 596 46.45 9.16 20.28
CA VAL A 596 47.29 9.10 19.10
C VAL A 596 46.87 7.95 18.18
N PRO A 597 47.10 8.07 16.86
CA PRO A 597 46.86 6.97 15.93
C PRO A 597 47.58 5.69 16.37
N GLY A 598 46.91 4.55 16.24
CA GLY A 598 47.38 3.24 16.68
C GLY A 598 46.93 2.83 18.08
N GLU A 599 46.32 3.74 18.85
CA GLU A 599 45.74 3.40 20.16
C GLU A 599 44.33 2.78 20.05
N LEU A 600 43.95 2.09 21.12
CA LEU A 600 42.68 1.39 21.24
C LEU A 600 41.58 2.31 21.77
N PHE A 601 40.43 2.25 21.12
CA PHE A 601 39.17 2.64 21.74
C PHE A 601 38.56 1.44 22.44
N THR A 602 38.32 1.58 23.75
CA THR A 602 37.78 0.50 24.58
C THR A 602 36.54 0.98 25.32
N VAL A 603 35.41 0.32 25.11
CA VAL A 603 34.18 0.55 25.89
C VAL A 603 33.42 -0.76 26.05
N LEU A 604 33.06 -1.12 27.29
CA LEU A 604 32.58 -2.46 27.63
C LEU A 604 33.57 -3.54 27.15
N ARG A 605 33.16 -4.40 26.21
CA ARG A 605 33.98 -5.42 25.53
C ARG A 605 34.36 -5.04 24.11
N LEU A 606 33.96 -3.87 23.64
CA LEU A 606 34.34 -3.40 22.31
C LEU A 606 35.73 -2.80 22.40
N THR A 607 36.65 -3.34 21.60
CA THR A 607 38.02 -2.86 21.44
C THR A 607 38.29 -2.71 19.94
N ASN A 608 38.63 -1.51 19.50
CA ASN A 608 39.04 -1.25 18.11
C ASN A 608 40.25 -0.32 18.04
N VAL A 609 41.19 -0.61 17.14
CA VAL A 609 42.35 0.27 16.83
C VAL A 609 41.91 1.41 15.92
N TYR A 610 42.18 2.64 16.34
CA TYR A 610 41.97 3.85 15.54
C TYR A 610 43.28 4.24 14.87
N GLN A 611 43.36 4.12 13.55
CA GLN A 611 44.60 4.17 12.78
C GLN A 611 44.95 5.56 12.26
N THR A 612 43.98 6.48 12.18
CA THR A 612 44.21 7.82 11.64
C THR A 612 43.76 8.90 12.63
N ARG A 613 44.30 10.11 12.47
CA ARG A 613 43.88 11.25 13.29
C ARG A 613 42.42 11.62 13.05
N GLU A 614 41.96 11.48 11.81
CA GLU A 614 40.59 11.74 11.38
C GLU A 614 39.58 10.80 12.07
N GLU A 615 39.90 9.51 12.21
CA GLU A 615 39.06 8.55 12.94
C GLU A 615 38.91 8.97 14.41
N ILE A 616 40.00 9.41 15.05
CA ILE A 616 40.03 9.81 16.46
C ILE A 616 39.23 11.09 16.69
N ASP A 617 39.44 12.10 15.84
CA ASP A 617 38.75 13.39 15.96
C ASP A 617 37.23 13.24 15.72
N LEU A 618 36.85 12.36 14.79
CA LEU A 618 35.45 12.01 14.55
C LEU A 618 34.82 11.32 15.77
N LEU A 619 35.47 10.32 16.36
CA LEU A 619 35.00 9.67 17.58
C LEU A 619 34.82 10.66 18.74
N ARG A 620 35.79 11.56 18.94
CA ARG A 620 35.75 12.60 19.98
C ARG A 620 34.61 13.58 19.80
N THR A 621 34.29 13.91 18.56
CA THR A 621 33.14 14.78 18.23
C THR A 621 31.82 14.10 18.58
N LEU A 622 31.72 12.78 18.45
CA LEU A 622 30.48 12.02 18.67
C LEU A 622 30.21 11.64 20.13
N LEU A 623 31.24 11.62 20.98
CA LEU A 623 31.12 11.25 22.39
C LEU A 623 30.18 12.18 23.19
N PRO A 624 30.33 13.52 23.17
CA PRO A 624 29.41 14.44 23.84
C PRO A 624 27.97 14.29 23.35
N VAL A 625 27.80 14.10 22.05
CA VAL A 625 26.49 13.90 21.39
C VAL A 625 25.79 12.64 21.90
N CYS A 626 26.57 11.63 22.29
CA CYS A 626 26.06 10.38 22.87
C CYS A 626 25.86 10.45 24.40
N GLY A 627 26.07 11.61 25.02
CA GLY A 627 25.93 11.82 26.47
C GLY A 627 27.15 11.40 27.30
N TRP A 628 28.35 11.38 26.68
CA TRP A 628 29.61 11.09 27.35
C TRP A 628 30.35 12.38 27.69
N GLN A 629 30.93 12.43 28.89
CA GLN A 629 31.71 13.58 29.36
C GLN A 629 33.14 13.13 29.67
N GLN A 630 34.09 14.01 29.39
CA GLN A 630 35.50 13.79 29.69
C GLN A 630 35.75 14.10 31.17
N GLU A 631 36.42 13.17 31.86
CA GLU A 631 36.85 13.28 33.24
C GLU A 631 38.36 13.02 33.32
N GLU A 632 39.03 13.67 34.26
CA GLU A 632 40.42 13.36 34.59
C GLU A 632 40.43 12.18 35.56
N ASP A 633 41.29 11.20 35.29
CA ASP A 633 41.50 10.06 36.16
C ASP A 633 42.47 10.46 37.28
N GLU A 634 41.97 10.56 38.49
CA GLU A 634 42.71 11.01 39.68
C GLU A 634 43.89 10.08 40.01
N ASP A 635 43.85 8.80 39.61
CA ASP A 635 44.85 7.79 39.94
C ASP A 635 45.97 7.64 38.89
N THR A 636 45.71 7.96 37.61
CA THR A 636 46.68 7.76 36.52
C THR A 636 47.05 9.03 35.74
N GLY A 637 46.37 10.16 35.99
CA GLY A 637 46.47 11.37 35.16
C GLY A 637 45.93 11.17 33.73
N GLY A 638 45.20 10.07 33.50
CA GLY A 638 44.55 9.73 32.25
C GLY A 638 43.30 10.56 31.97
N GLN A 639 42.81 10.54 30.73
CA GLN A 639 41.54 11.15 30.34
C GLN A 639 40.56 10.00 30.12
N ILE A 640 39.58 9.85 31.00
CA ILE A 640 38.55 8.81 30.90
C ILE A 640 37.25 9.48 30.49
N TRP A 641 36.49 8.85 29.59
CA TRP A 641 35.16 9.33 29.23
C TRP A 641 34.11 8.55 30.01
N ARG A 642 33.24 9.23 30.76
CA ARG A 642 32.17 8.60 31.54
C ARG A 642 30.80 8.94 30.97
N ARG A 643 29.92 7.94 30.90
CA ARG A 643 28.55 8.15 30.42
C ARG A 643 27.69 8.83 31.50
N ARG A 644 27.23 10.05 31.23
CA ARG A 644 26.47 10.88 32.18
C ARG A 644 25.00 11.05 31.79
N ALA A 645 24.67 11.00 30.51
CA ALA A 645 23.30 11.17 30.02
C ALA A 645 22.89 10.11 28.99
N ARG A 646 21.58 9.90 28.86
CA ARG A 646 20.97 9.19 27.74
C ARG A 646 20.40 10.21 26.77
N LEU A 647 21.22 10.64 25.82
CA LEU A 647 20.78 11.53 24.75
C LEU A 647 20.32 10.70 23.54
N GLU A 648 19.24 11.13 22.91
CA GLU A 648 18.86 10.64 21.58
C GLU A 648 19.79 11.25 20.55
N TRP A 649 20.11 10.48 19.50
CA TRP A 649 20.97 10.99 18.45
C TRP A 649 20.26 12.12 17.70
N ASP A 650 21.01 13.09 17.19
CA ASP A 650 20.51 14.01 16.17
C ASP A 650 21.17 13.65 14.84
N ARG A 651 20.34 13.36 13.83
CA ARG A 651 20.81 13.05 12.47
C ARG A 651 21.59 14.23 11.88
N GLY A 652 21.23 15.46 12.22
CA GLY A 652 21.90 16.67 11.74
C GLY A 652 23.34 16.75 12.22
N THR A 653 23.57 16.42 13.49
CA THR A 653 24.91 16.40 14.09
C THR A 653 25.81 15.34 13.46
N LEU A 654 25.30 14.10 13.27
CA LEU A 654 26.07 13.02 12.64
C LEU A 654 26.40 13.32 11.17
N PHE A 655 25.46 13.92 10.43
CA PHE A 655 25.69 14.39 9.07
C PHE A 655 26.80 15.45 9.02
N THR A 656 26.73 16.46 9.88
CA THR A 656 27.70 17.57 9.92
C THR A 656 29.10 17.07 10.28
N SER A 657 29.24 16.11 11.20
CA SER A 657 30.54 15.54 11.57
C SER A 657 31.16 14.64 10.50
N LEU A 658 30.33 13.92 9.73
CA LEU A 658 30.82 12.97 8.71
C LEU A 658 31.05 13.60 7.33
N ALA A 659 30.30 14.64 6.98
CA ALA A 659 30.32 15.23 5.64
C ALA A 659 31.73 15.68 5.19
N PRO A 660 32.57 16.33 6.01
CA PRO A 660 33.90 16.77 5.59
C PRO A 660 34.82 15.60 5.22
N LEU A 661 34.76 14.50 5.98
CA LEU A 661 35.60 13.32 5.72
C LEU A 661 35.05 12.49 4.54
N GLN A 662 33.73 12.44 4.37
CA GLN A 662 33.14 11.77 3.23
C GLN A 662 33.48 12.50 1.92
N GLU A 663 33.55 13.84 1.91
CA GLU A 663 33.94 14.60 0.72
C GLU A 663 35.37 14.26 0.26
N ILE A 664 36.26 13.94 1.20
CA ILE A 664 37.66 13.56 0.91
C ILE A 664 37.75 12.11 0.43
N HIS A 665 37.10 11.18 1.15
CA HIS A 665 37.33 9.75 0.97
C HIS A 665 36.28 9.04 0.10
N ASN A 666 35.09 9.62 -0.06
CA ASN A 666 33.98 9.03 -0.80
C ASN A 666 32.97 10.07 -1.35
N PRO A 667 33.39 11.04 -2.17
CA PRO A 667 32.56 12.17 -2.59
C PRO A 667 31.34 11.77 -3.43
N GLN A 668 31.44 10.64 -4.16
CA GLN A 668 30.37 10.14 -5.04
C GLN A 668 29.60 8.96 -4.45
N GLY A 669 30.04 8.41 -3.32
CA GLY A 669 29.42 7.24 -2.74
C GLY A 669 28.22 7.53 -1.84
N ARG A 670 27.58 6.46 -1.37
CA ARG A 670 26.43 6.54 -0.46
C ARG A 670 26.80 7.36 0.79
N PRO A 671 25.90 8.24 1.27
CA PRO A 671 26.14 8.99 2.49
C PRO A 671 26.48 8.09 3.68
N TRP A 672 27.61 8.34 4.33
CA TRP A 672 28.12 7.52 5.42
C TRP A 672 27.16 7.45 6.60
N TRP A 673 26.45 8.54 6.90
CA TRP A 673 25.43 8.55 7.94
C TRP A 673 24.31 7.52 7.71
N ALA A 674 23.92 7.29 6.45
CA ALA A 674 22.85 6.36 6.09
C ALA A 674 23.34 4.91 6.20
N ALA A 675 24.60 4.64 5.86
CA ALA A 675 25.21 3.34 6.06
C ALA A 675 25.35 3.01 7.56
N ILE A 676 25.79 3.98 8.36
CA ILE A 676 25.89 3.87 9.82
C ILE A 676 24.51 3.63 10.44
N GLU A 677 23.48 4.38 10.02
CA GLU A 677 22.12 4.23 10.55
C GLU A 677 21.55 2.83 10.29
N GLU A 678 21.78 2.28 9.08
CA GLU A 678 21.34 0.93 8.72
C GLU A 678 22.00 -0.13 9.59
N ILE A 679 23.32 -0.04 9.77
CA ILE A 679 24.10 -0.96 10.61
C ILE A 679 23.62 -0.87 12.08
N VAL A 680 23.49 0.34 12.61
CA VAL A 680 23.06 0.59 14.00
C VAL A 680 21.63 0.10 14.24
N THR A 681 20.72 0.37 13.30
CA THR A 681 19.30 -0.02 13.43
C THR A 681 19.14 -1.53 13.39
N ARG A 682 19.86 -2.20 12.49
CA ARG A 682 19.84 -3.67 12.39
C ARG A 682 20.33 -4.31 13.68
N PHE A 683 21.50 -3.94 14.19
CA PHE A 683 22.04 -4.56 15.41
C PHE A 683 21.24 -4.22 16.67
N ARG A 684 20.53 -3.08 16.70
CA ARG A 684 19.58 -2.80 17.79
C ARG A 684 18.33 -3.67 17.77
N SER A 685 17.87 -4.09 16.59
CA SER A 685 16.72 -4.99 16.49
C SER A 685 17.03 -6.44 16.89
N GLU A 686 18.31 -6.76 17.09
CA GLU A 686 18.82 -8.09 17.42
C GLU A 686 19.17 -8.21 18.93
N PRO A 687 18.38 -8.95 19.75
CA PRO A 687 18.59 -9.02 21.20
C PRO A 687 19.95 -9.62 21.62
N TRP A 688 20.58 -10.44 20.77
CA TRP A 688 21.86 -11.08 21.05
C TRP A 688 23.06 -10.13 20.93
N ALA A 689 22.99 -9.11 20.07
CA ALA A 689 24.09 -8.16 19.87
C ALA A 689 24.35 -7.34 21.14
N MET A 690 23.28 -6.91 21.80
CA MET A 690 23.33 -6.22 23.09
C MET A 690 23.72 -7.15 24.26
N ARG A 691 23.45 -8.46 24.18
CA ARG A 691 23.91 -9.44 25.18
C ARG A 691 25.40 -9.71 25.05
N ARG A 692 25.96 -9.81 23.83
CA ARG A 692 27.40 -10.00 23.59
C ARG A 692 28.27 -8.85 24.13
N LEU A 693 27.74 -7.62 24.14
CA LEU A 693 28.40 -6.47 24.76
C LEU A 693 28.42 -6.53 26.30
N ASN A 694 27.49 -7.27 26.93
CA ASN A 694 27.19 -7.20 28.37
C ASN A 694 27.47 -8.49 29.16
N HIS A 695 27.80 -9.62 28.52
CA HIS A 695 27.98 -10.92 29.19
C HIS A 695 29.44 -11.41 29.15
N PRO A 696 29.96 -12.10 30.18
CA PRO A 696 31.19 -12.86 30.05
C PRO A 696 31.05 -13.95 29.00
N LEU A 697 31.87 -13.88 27.94
CA LEU A 697 32.08 -14.97 27.00
C LEU A 697 32.72 -16.12 27.78
N VAL A 698 31.96 -17.21 27.92
CA VAL A 698 32.56 -18.54 28.08
C VAL A 698 33.29 -18.81 26.76
N GLU A 699 34.57 -19.14 26.84
CA GLU A 699 35.36 -19.67 25.74
C GLU A 699 34.65 -20.92 25.21
N HIS A 700 33.89 -20.79 24.13
CA HIS A 700 33.60 -21.93 23.27
C HIS A 700 34.80 -22.06 22.33
N ASP A 701 35.81 -22.75 22.84
CA ASP A 701 36.70 -23.53 21.99
C ASP A 701 35.86 -24.59 21.24
N SER A 702 36.36 -24.93 20.06
CA SER A 702 35.89 -25.95 19.10
C SER A 702 34.68 -25.60 18.25
N ALA A 703 34.99 -25.27 17.00
CA ALA A 703 34.17 -25.57 15.85
C ALA A 703 34.13 -27.08 15.64
N GLU A 704 32.94 -27.68 15.76
CA GLU A 704 32.49 -28.90 15.07
C GLU A 704 30.97 -29.04 15.36
N ASP A 705 30.16 -28.60 14.40
CA ASP A 705 28.88 -29.20 13.93
C ASP A 705 28.13 -28.26 12.97
#